data_AF-A0A970BUW2-F1
#
_entry.id   AF-A0A970BUW2-F1
#
_cell.length_a   1.000
_cell.length_b   1.000
_cell.length_c   1.000
_cell.angle_alpha   90.00
_cell.angle_beta   90.00
_cell.angle_gamma   90.00
#
_symmetry.space_group_name_H-M   'P 1'
#
loop_
_entity.id
_entity.type
_entity.pdbx_description
1 polymer ?
#
loop_
_entity_poly.entity_id
_entity_poly.type
_entity_poly.pdbx_seq_one_letter_code
_entity_poly.pdbx_strand_id
1 'polypeptide(L)'
;MSPFANKRLPSWGIKTFRCILALMLVLSLVSVLPVQPVLAGDSQGDTAHFAIITDFGTLDATQAAVATMVDSWQPEFIVTAGDNWQQSSMGDPGAANSYENAVGNYYGEGAVGLERTTVDYVGSERFWPVKGNHDYGAGTGRYEAYFDYLPHEEHEGTAAFYQFIEGPLHFFMLDSGSLFGAPPDIDTQKDWLEAELDASTAPWQIVVFHKPAYTGSSVHSNETSMQWPFAEWGADFIIAGHTHIYERIHQDGIRYFTAGTAAGNARTGTKIGEVYYSGPGAMRVDASDASITFEYVSVDGTVRDTFTETREAPDSPTITTSASSLTHYVSQPGVPSAEQSYAVSGVNLKGDITVTPPAGFEMSTTSGTGFGTESIVLSPTDGTLPPTSLYVRLNRDTTGTSSGNITHKSDDAQQRSVAVTGTVTDSTAWVAYNDVAWASGQPSTNITTFTIPEEGTSAGRLVDYHTGVETPVSVSIDASGGPLIQTTEDYAGSGTAPGTDAHSTFDGIVDMAGLVVYGDDEEGWYVDLTFDGLDPESTYVFATSANRNGSSYTRDSRFTLSGVEAAINASTSGVGVLSNESVYFNTGYNTTNGYVARWVGISPGSDGRFTVRAEAHNKEGEEAHKAYGPSVFMLGLEGDLVTYQLTADDDGDGSVQLSPPGGVYPAGATVTLTPVAGPGYAFGHWSGPDADDIVLSGGVYTIVMDGDKAVTANFEVPLCTDVSLVASADTWLRSSYPDRSYGGSAELQVGTSSARPQNSLLRWDLNSIPPEATITTASLTFHVTEPTPNAFGLYDMRRSWVEGDSDDATSTTSANWATYDGVSAWGAEGAESPNEDRYDTNLWDAVASTFNASGSQTIGLNASGVAVVQGWVDGALDNHGLTVQRETGTSSSNYWKVASREAADDTLRPRLNVSYCLPATDPTITTSVASLPAFDSEPGEPSQERSYMVSAVNLTDSLLIAAPPEFAISTTSGGGFGPTISLTPVDGTIASTPVYVRFMRATEGTSTGAISHTSVGASPKAVQVSGTATLTPPWTAYNDVSGTGSPSHTTEYSIGTTNGMLLDFETGAETGVTVTATTSGELFDYEDGGGPTDAGTDAYEIFADHVNMAGNIQYNVSDPADFWMDLTFDGLDPNKTYTFAATANRAGGTGGSSPSYPERITRYTISGADGATNASSAGVGIVSNESVYFCTGENTAAGYVARWDNIRAGSDGSFTVRAQPHDPTVYRTYAYGMFMLQEK
;
A
#
# COMPACT_ATOMS: atom_id res chain seq x y z
N MET A 1 42.94 -8.82 -56.83
CA MET A 1 43.63 -9.91 -57.55
C MET A 1 43.88 -11.06 -56.57
N SER A 2 43.16 -12.16 -56.71
CA SER A 2 43.59 -13.51 -56.27
C SER A 2 44.66 -14.01 -57.27
N PRO A 3 45.47 -15.08 -57.04
CA PRO A 3 45.07 -16.35 -56.41
C PRO A 3 46.12 -17.04 -55.52
N PHE A 4 45.72 -18.00 -54.69
CA PHE A 4 46.28 -19.36 -54.66
C PHE A 4 45.52 -20.24 -53.67
N ALA A 5 45.16 -21.44 -54.13
CA ALA A 5 44.40 -22.45 -53.42
C ALA A 5 45.20 -23.75 -53.25
N ASN A 6 44.84 -24.48 -52.18
CA ASN A 6 44.90 -25.94 -51.95
C ASN A 6 46.23 -26.66 -51.67
N LYS A 7 46.31 -27.28 -50.48
CA LYS A 7 45.90 -28.69 -50.27
C LYS A 7 45.72 -29.09 -48.78
N ARG A 8 44.65 -29.87 -48.56
CA ARG A 8 44.15 -30.70 -47.42
C ARG A 8 45.18 -31.73 -46.88
N LEU A 9 45.17 -32.39 -45.70
CA LEU A 9 44.33 -32.69 -44.48
C LEU A 9 45.23 -33.60 -43.56
N PRO A 10 44.85 -34.19 -42.39
CA PRO A 10 43.87 -33.87 -41.32
C PRO A 10 44.36 -34.08 -39.85
N SER A 11 43.55 -33.56 -38.90
CA SER A 11 43.15 -34.10 -37.57
C SER A 11 44.15 -34.40 -36.42
N TRP A 12 43.69 -34.03 -35.21
CA TRP A 12 44.10 -34.39 -33.84
C TRP A 12 45.03 -33.44 -33.07
N GLY A 13 44.44 -32.83 -32.03
CA GLY A 13 45.05 -32.59 -30.71
C GLY A 13 45.98 -31.38 -30.57
N ILE A 14 45.44 -30.23 -30.17
CA ILE A 14 46.22 -29.11 -29.61
C ILE A 14 45.78 -28.88 -28.16
N LYS A 15 46.49 -29.54 -27.24
CA LYS A 15 46.83 -28.98 -25.92
C LYS A 15 48.26 -28.48 -26.02
N THR A 16 48.54 -27.34 -25.38
CA THR A 16 49.89 -26.83 -25.02
C THR A 16 50.75 -26.29 -26.18
N PHE A 17 50.71 -24.97 -26.42
CA PHE A 17 51.91 -24.10 -26.45
C PHE A 17 51.55 -22.62 -26.73
N ARG A 18 51.42 -21.81 -25.68
CA ARG A 18 51.71 -20.37 -25.70
C ARG A 18 52.32 -19.98 -24.34
N CYS A 19 53.58 -20.38 -24.12
CA CYS A 19 54.36 -20.09 -22.89
C CYS A 19 55.62 -19.23 -23.13
N ILE A 20 55.69 -18.40 -24.19
CA ILE A 20 56.88 -17.53 -24.40
C ILE A 20 56.47 -16.08 -24.65
N LEU A 21 55.47 -15.60 -23.93
CA LEU A 21 55.18 -14.17 -23.72
C LEU A 21 54.71 -13.88 -22.28
N ALA A 22 55.09 -14.74 -21.33
CA ALA A 22 54.61 -14.75 -19.94
C ALA A 22 55.72 -14.50 -18.89
N LEU A 23 56.82 -13.81 -19.24
CA LEU A 23 57.95 -13.64 -18.31
C LEU A 23 58.46 -12.20 -18.11
N MET A 24 57.74 -11.17 -18.61
CA MET A 24 58.04 -9.76 -18.32
C MET A 24 56.78 -8.91 -18.00
N LEU A 25 55.73 -9.56 -17.49
CA LEU A 25 54.53 -8.92 -16.94
C LEU A 25 54.09 -9.66 -15.66
N VAL A 26 55.02 -9.90 -14.73
CA VAL A 26 54.81 -10.69 -13.50
C VAL A 26 55.20 -9.89 -12.25
N LEU A 27 54.96 -8.57 -12.21
CA LEU A 27 55.20 -7.79 -10.98
C LEU A 27 54.30 -6.57 -10.78
N SER A 28 53.19 -6.46 -11.51
CA SER A 28 52.22 -5.38 -11.29
C SER A 28 50.87 -5.78 -11.91
N LEU A 29 50.06 -6.53 -11.17
CA LEU A 29 48.60 -6.74 -11.31
C LEU A 29 48.20 -7.99 -10.51
N VAL A 30 48.40 -7.93 -9.19
CA VAL A 30 47.53 -8.62 -8.24
C VAL A 30 46.96 -7.49 -7.39
N SER A 31 46.08 -6.70 -7.99
CA SER A 31 45.03 -6.04 -7.22
C SER A 31 43.98 -7.12 -7.04
N VAL A 32 43.94 -7.71 -5.85
CA VAL A 32 42.74 -8.35 -5.34
C VAL A 32 41.66 -7.27 -5.44
N LEU A 33 40.69 -7.46 -6.35
CA LEU A 33 39.51 -6.61 -6.36
C LEU A 33 38.80 -6.84 -5.02
N PRO A 34 38.43 -5.79 -4.27
CA PRO A 34 37.62 -5.98 -3.08
C PRO A 34 36.28 -6.62 -3.50
N VAL A 35 35.95 -7.72 -2.85
CA VAL A 35 34.64 -8.38 -2.86
C VAL A 35 33.59 -7.32 -2.51
N GLN A 36 32.53 -7.23 -3.32
CA GLN A 36 31.40 -6.35 -3.03
C GLN A 36 30.59 -6.96 -1.87
N PRO A 37 30.25 -6.20 -0.81
CA PRO A 37 29.32 -6.66 0.22
C PRO A 37 27.89 -6.59 -0.32
N VAL A 38 27.17 -7.72 -0.19
CA VAL A 38 25.74 -7.87 -0.48
C VAL A 38 24.92 -7.21 0.65
N LEU A 39 23.72 -6.77 0.28
CA LEU A 39 22.75 -5.98 1.05
C LEU A 39 22.34 -6.66 2.36
N ALA A 40 22.30 -5.89 3.46
CA ALA A 40 21.81 -6.30 4.77
C ALA A 40 20.39 -5.74 4.98
N GLY A 41 19.45 -6.58 5.41
CA GLY A 41 18.08 -6.19 5.76
C GLY A 41 17.99 -5.33 7.03
N ASP A 42 16.84 -4.66 7.22
CA ASP A 42 16.58 -3.68 8.27
C ASP A 42 16.61 -4.23 9.73
N SER A 43 17.49 -3.62 10.53
CA SER A 43 17.42 -3.19 11.95
C SER A 43 17.25 -4.15 13.17
N GLN A 44 18.17 -3.94 14.15
CA GLN A 44 18.09 -4.00 15.64
C GLN A 44 18.52 -5.28 16.41
N GLY A 45 19.51 -5.11 17.32
CA GLY A 45 19.69 -5.93 18.54
C GLY A 45 21.09 -6.54 18.79
N ASP A 46 21.64 -6.38 20.02
CA ASP A 46 22.71 -7.26 20.60
C ASP A 46 22.19 -8.68 20.94
N THR A 47 20.93 -8.93 20.57
CA THR A 47 20.19 -10.16 20.75
C THR A 47 19.43 -10.46 19.48
N ALA A 48 19.28 -11.73 19.11
CA ALA A 48 18.45 -12.16 18.00
C ALA A 48 17.36 -13.12 18.50
N HIS A 49 16.11 -12.86 18.11
CA HIS A 49 14.96 -13.72 18.40
C HIS A 49 14.39 -14.29 17.10
N PHE A 50 14.56 -15.59 16.84
CA PHE A 50 14.19 -16.15 15.54
C PHE A 50 13.58 -17.56 15.65
N ALA A 51 12.94 -17.98 14.56
CA ALA A 51 12.33 -19.31 14.45
C ALA A 51 13.03 -20.16 13.39
N ILE A 52 13.10 -21.48 13.64
CA ILE A 52 13.53 -22.47 12.64
C ILE A 52 12.36 -23.40 12.35
N ILE A 53 11.98 -23.46 11.07
CA ILE A 53 10.94 -24.34 10.54
C ILE A 53 11.52 -25.21 9.42
N THR A 54 11.11 -26.47 9.32
CA THR A 54 11.66 -27.36 8.29
C THR A 54 10.69 -28.50 7.99
N ASP A 55 10.72 -28.99 6.75
CA ASP A 55 9.82 -30.02 6.23
C ASP A 55 8.34 -29.63 6.35
N PHE A 56 8.01 -28.45 5.82
CA PHE A 56 6.67 -27.89 5.74
C PHE A 56 6.19 -27.85 4.28
N GLY A 57 5.13 -27.10 3.95
CA GLY A 57 4.65 -27.01 2.57
C GLY A 57 3.82 -28.23 2.13
N THR A 58 3.12 -28.85 3.08
CA THR A 58 2.09 -29.88 2.81
C THR A 58 0.71 -29.27 2.58
N LEU A 59 0.51 -28.01 2.99
CA LEU A 59 -0.76 -27.29 2.98
C LEU A 59 -1.84 -27.94 3.87
N ASP A 60 -1.42 -28.54 4.99
CA ASP A 60 -2.31 -29.18 5.93
C ASP A 60 -2.58 -28.33 7.19
N ALA A 61 -3.55 -28.74 8.00
CA ALA A 61 -3.91 -28.05 9.25
C ALA A 61 -2.78 -28.06 10.29
N THR A 62 -1.81 -28.98 10.19
CA THR A 62 -0.67 -29.04 11.10
C THR A 62 0.32 -27.93 10.76
N GLN A 63 0.61 -27.71 9.47
CA GLN A 63 1.39 -26.59 9.01
C GLN A 63 0.77 -25.26 9.46
N ALA A 64 -0.56 -25.11 9.33
CA ALA A 64 -1.27 -23.93 9.82
C ALA A 64 -1.06 -23.72 11.32
N ALA A 65 -1.19 -24.78 12.12
CA ALA A 65 -1.03 -24.68 13.56
C ALA A 65 0.43 -24.39 13.98
N VAL A 66 1.42 -24.91 13.24
CA VAL A 66 2.83 -24.55 13.43
C VAL A 66 3.07 -23.09 13.08
N ALA A 67 2.54 -22.60 11.95
CA ALA A 67 2.68 -21.21 11.54
C ALA A 67 2.07 -20.24 12.56
N THR A 68 0.85 -20.49 13.04
CA THR A 68 0.23 -19.70 14.12
C THR A 68 1.03 -19.73 15.41
N MET A 69 1.62 -20.87 15.77
CA MET A 69 2.48 -20.97 16.95
C MET A 69 3.76 -20.15 16.78
N VAL A 70 4.40 -20.21 15.62
CA VAL A 70 5.60 -19.42 15.31
C VAL A 70 5.29 -17.92 15.31
N ASP A 71 4.17 -17.50 14.72
CA ASP A 71 3.73 -16.10 14.73
C ASP A 71 3.52 -15.54 16.14
N SER A 72 2.99 -16.36 17.07
CA SER A 72 2.83 -15.96 18.48
C SER A 72 4.14 -15.62 19.19
N TRP A 73 5.29 -16.01 18.63
CA TRP A 73 6.61 -15.67 19.17
C TRP A 73 7.12 -14.34 18.64
N GLN A 74 6.54 -13.80 17.57
CA GLN A 74 6.99 -12.60 16.89
C GLN A 74 8.50 -12.66 16.56
N PRO A 75 8.97 -13.69 15.84
CA PRO A 75 10.38 -13.78 15.47
C PRO A 75 10.79 -12.61 14.57
N GLU A 76 12.04 -12.18 14.67
CA GLU A 76 12.64 -11.16 13.80
C GLU A 76 12.83 -11.70 12.38
N PHE A 77 13.24 -12.97 12.25
CA PHE A 77 13.40 -13.67 10.98
C PHE A 77 13.14 -15.18 11.11
N ILE A 78 13.00 -15.87 9.98
CA ILE A 78 12.74 -17.32 9.91
C ILE A 78 13.82 -18.01 9.08
N VAL A 79 14.38 -19.10 9.60
CA VAL A 79 15.36 -19.95 8.91
C VAL A 79 14.73 -21.30 8.59
N THR A 80 15.00 -21.85 7.39
CA THR A 80 14.56 -23.20 7.02
C THR A 80 15.70 -24.13 6.66
N ALA A 81 15.60 -25.38 7.11
CA ALA A 81 16.47 -26.47 6.66
C ALA A 81 15.84 -27.27 5.50
N GLY A 82 14.99 -26.63 4.70
CA GLY A 82 14.48 -27.16 3.43
C GLY A 82 13.28 -28.09 3.49
N ASP A 83 12.91 -28.56 2.30
CA ASP A 83 11.57 -29.08 1.97
C ASP A 83 10.51 -28.03 2.33
N ASN A 84 10.62 -26.89 1.65
CA ASN A 84 9.68 -25.77 1.73
C ASN A 84 8.38 -26.06 0.96
N TRP A 85 8.42 -27.14 0.18
CA TRP A 85 7.32 -27.75 -0.53
C TRP A 85 7.39 -29.27 -0.34
N GLN A 86 6.25 -29.95 -0.18
CA GLN A 86 6.23 -31.41 0.08
C GLN A 86 5.36 -32.22 -0.90
N GLN A 87 4.49 -31.60 -1.70
CA GLN A 87 3.62 -32.38 -2.60
C GLN A 87 4.33 -32.80 -3.90
N SER A 88 3.76 -33.78 -4.61
CA SER A 88 4.44 -34.42 -5.75
C SER A 88 4.45 -33.63 -7.06
N SER A 89 3.73 -32.50 -7.14
CA SER A 89 3.61 -31.70 -8.35
C SER A 89 3.41 -30.23 -8.02
N MET A 90 4.33 -29.38 -8.48
CA MET A 90 4.24 -27.92 -8.33
C MET A 90 3.47 -27.32 -9.51
N GLY A 91 2.53 -26.43 -9.25
CA GLY A 91 1.79 -25.66 -10.25
C GLY A 91 2.56 -24.43 -10.73
N ASP A 92 2.01 -23.70 -11.69
CA ASP A 92 2.55 -22.39 -12.08
C ASP A 92 2.37 -21.36 -10.95
N PRO A 93 3.11 -20.24 -10.95
CA PRO A 93 2.98 -19.19 -9.93
C PRO A 93 1.51 -18.80 -9.70
N GLY A 94 1.10 -18.76 -8.42
CA GLY A 94 -0.29 -18.47 -8.01
C GLY A 94 -1.25 -19.66 -8.02
N ALA A 95 -0.87 -20.84 -8.51
CA ALA A 95 -1.68 -22.05 -8.39
C ALA A 95 -1.75 -22.56 -6.95
N ALA A 96 -2.83 -23.23 -6.55
CA ALA A 96 -3.01 -23.75 -5.18
C ALA A 96 -1.85 -24.63 -4.67
N ASN A 97 -1.09 -25.26 -5.57
CA ASN A 97 0.09 -26.06 -5.32
C ASN A 97 1.39 -25.32 -5.72
N SER A 98 1.64 -24.13 -5.15
CA SER A 98 2.78 -23.26 -5.45
C SER A 98 3.53 -22.80 -4.19
N TYR A 99 4.72 -22.18 -4.33
CA TYR A 99 5.44 -21.60 -3.18
C TYR A 99 4.71 -20.38 -2.61
N GLU A 100 4.05 -19.57 -3.44
CA GLU A 100 3.21 -18.44 -3.01
C GLU A 100 2.15 -18.92 -2.00
N ASN A 101 1.58 -20.11 -2.21
CA ASN A 101 0.60 -20.68 -1.30
C ASN A 101 1.21 -21.52 -0.15
N ALA A 102 2.33 -22.22 -0.39
CA ALA A 102 2.97 -23.08 0.61
C ALA A 102 3.84 -22.33 1.62
N VAL A 103 4.39 -21.19 1.20
CA VAL A 103 5.25 -20.31 1.98
C VAL A 103 4.52 -18.99 2.21
N GLY A 104 4.11 -18.30 1.14
CA GLY A 104 3.50 -16.96 1.22
C GLY A 104 2.22 -16.89 2.06
N ASN A 105 1.30 -17.85 1.97
CA ASN A 105 0.09 -17.86 2.83
C ASN A 105 0.34 -18.21 4.31
N TYR A 106 1.55 -18.62 4.68
CA TYR A 106 1.88 -18.99 6.06
C TYR A 106 2.91 -18.07 6.69
N TYR A 107 3.82 -17.50 5.90
CA TYR A 107 4.93 -16.68 6.37
C TYR A 107 5.17 -15.42 5.52
N GLY A 108 4.37 -15.15 4.47
CA GLY A 108 4.53 -13.98 3.61
C GLY A 108 3.27 -13.10 3.52
N GLU A 109 3.12 -12.30 2.46
CA GLU A 109 1.99 -11.36 2.26
C GLU A 109 0.62 -12.02 2.41
N GLY A 110 0.42 -13.20 1.83
CA GLY A 110 -0.82 -13.97 1.97
C GLY A 110 -1.09 -14.41 3.42
N ALA A 111 -0.06 -14.56 4.25
CA ALA A 111 -0.22 -14.82 5.67
C ALA A 111 -0.68 -13.57 6.42
N VAL A 112 -0.23 -12.37 6.03
CA VAL A 112 -0.74 -11.08 6.53
C VAL A 112 -2.20 -10.86 6.10
N GLY A 113 -2.51 -11.09 4.81
CA GLY A 113 -3.88 -10.99 4.28
C GLY A 113 -4.86 -12.02 4.86
N LEU A 114 -4.37 -13.13 5.42
CA LEU A 114 -5.15 -14.13 6.16
C LEU A 114 -5.13 -13.91 7.69
N GLU A 115 -4.57 -12.80 8.17
CA GLU A 115 -4.36 -12.46 9.59
C GLU A 115 -3.61 -13.54 10.37
N ARG A 116 -2.74 -14.32 9.71
CA ARG A 116 -1.93 -15.39 10.33
C ARG A 116 -0.62 -14.91 10.91
N THR A 117 -0.13 -13.76 10.45
CA THR A 117 1.05 -13.05 10.95
C THR A 117 0.88 -11.56 10.73
N THR A 118 1.51 -10.76 11.56
CA THR A 118 1.60 -9.30 11.41
C THR A 118 2.81 -8.87 10.58
N VAL A 119 3.69 -9.81 10.23
CA VAL A 119 4.93 -9.58 9.48
C VAL A 119 4.93 -10.44 8.20
N ASP A 120 5.11 -9.78 7.07
CA ASP A 120 5.40 -10.44 5.79
C ASP A 120 6.89 -10.78 5.72
N TYR A 121 7.28 -11.96 6.24
CA TYR A 121 8.70 -12.35 6.29
C TYR A 121 9.30 -12.59 4.91
N VAL A 122 8.49 -12.89 3.89
CA VAL A 122 8.99 -13.12 2.53
C VAL A 122 9.17 -11.79 1.80
N GLY A 123 8.15 -10.93 1.79
CA GLY A 123 8.20 -9.61 1.16
C GLY A 123 9.14 -8.63 1.86
N SER A 124 9.41 -8.82 3.16
CA SER A 124 10.43 -8.06 3.89
C SER A 124 11.84 -8.68 3.83
N GLU A 125 12.06 -9.72 3.00
CA GLU A 125 13.36 -10.42 2.86
C GLU A 125 13.93 -11.00 4.18
N ARG A 126 13.07 -11.39 5.12
CA ARG A 126 13.43 -11.97 6.45
C ARG A 126 13.15 -13.47 6.56
N PHE A 127 13.05 -14.15 5.42
CA PHE A 127 12.83 -15.59 5.31
C PHE A 127 14.01 -16.25 4.59
N TRP A 128 14.73 -17.14 5.27
CA TRP A 128 16.01 -17.69 4.82
C TRP A 128 15.94 -19.21 4.58
N PRO A 129 15.57 -19.67 3.38
CA PRO A 129 15.35 -21.08 3.09
C PRO A 129 16.61 -21.81 2.58
N VAL A 130 16.76 -23.07 2.98
CA VAL A 130 17.61 -24.06 2.29
C VAL A 130 16.79 -24.88 1.31
N LYS A 131 17.40 -25.35 0.23
CA LYS A 131 16.78 -26.28 -0.72
C LYS A 131 16.79 -27.71 -0.18
N GLY A 132 15.61 -28.32 -0.08
CA GLY A 132 15.43 -29.74 0.21
C GLY A 132 15.20 -30.59 -1.04
N ASN A 133 15.10 -31.91 -0.87
CA ASN A 133 14.93 -32.80 -2.02
C ASN A 133 13.57 -32.66 -2.70
N HIS A 134 12.52 -32.25 -1.98
CA HIS A 134 11.22 -31.95 -2.58
C HIS A 134 11.24 -30.64 -3.37
N ASP A 135 12.05 -29.66 -2.96
CA ASP A 135 12.25 -28.41 -3.70
C ASP A 135 12.96 -28.66 -5.04
N TYR A 136 13.91 -29.61 -5.07
CA TYR A 136 14.48 -30.15 -6.32
C TYR A 136 13.43 -30.83 -7.21
N GLY A 137 12.49 -31.56 -6.61
CA GLY A 137 11.40 -32.21 -7.31
C GLY A 137 10.39 -31.24 -7.92
N ALA A 138 10.20 -30.07 -7.30
CA ALA A 138 9.37 -28.98 -7.79
C ALA A 138 9.97 -28.22 -8.98
N GLY A 139 11.30 -28.29 -9.13
CA GLY A 139 12.08 -27.63 -10.17
C GLY A 139 12.90 -26.47 -9.61
N THR A 140 14.23 -26.54 -9.73
CA THR A 140 15.17 -25.58 -9.12
C THR A 140 14.94 -24.14 -9.58
N GLY A 141 14.60 -23.93 -10.87
CA GLY A 141 14.28 -22.59 -11.39
C GLY A 141 13.04 -21.95 -10.76
N ARG A 142 12.11 -22.73 -10.20
CA ARG A 142 10.95 -22.18 -9.48
C ARG A 142 11.30 -21.76 -8.07
N TYR A 143 12.19 -22.50 -7.41
CA TYR A 143 12.75 -22.10 -6.12
C TYR A 143 13.53 -20.78 -6.28
N GLU A 144 14.42 -20.74 -7.27
CA GLU A 144 15.25 -19.56 -7.56
C GLU A 144 14.42 -18.34 -7.97
N ALA A 145 13.32 -18.52 -8.70
CA ALA A 145 12.44 -17.42 -9.08
C ALA A 145 11.57 -16.89 -7.94
N TYR A 146 11.24 -17.71 -6.94
CA TYR A 146 10.42 -17.29 -5.81
C TYR A 146 11.25 -16.70 -4.66
N PHE A 147 12.47 -17.18 -4.48
CA PHE A 147 13.44 -16.67 -3.51
C PHE A 147 14.59 -15.95 -4.22
N ASP A 148 14.26 -15.03 -5.11
CA ASP A 148 15.23 -14.31 -5.95
C ASP A 148 16.01 -13.23 -5.20
N TYR A 149 15.56 -12.86 -3.99
CA TYR A 149 16.23 -11.95 -3.06
C TYR A 149 17.42 -12.59 -2.31
N LEU A 150 17.61 -13.92 -2.39
CA LEU A 150 18.70 -14.57 -1.65
C LEU A 150 20.07 -14.11 -2.16
N PRO A 151 21.05 -13.90 -1.26
CA PRO A 151 22.40 -13.49 -1.62
C PRO A 151 22.98 -14.38 -2.72
N HIS A 152 23.20 -13.78 -3.89
CA HIS A 152 23.81 -14.45 -5.02
C HIS A 152 25.29 -14.05 -5.12
N GLU A 153 26.18 -14.91 -4.66
CA GLU A 153 27.57 -14.85 -5.08
C GLU A 153 27.74 -15.64 -6.39
N GLU A 154 28.57 -15.15 -7.32
CA GLU A 154 28.88 -15.83 -8.58
C GLU A 154 29.61 -17.18 -8.34
N HIS A 155 28.83 -18.20 -8.01
CA HIS A 155 29.18 -19.61 -8.08
C HIS A 155 28.40 -20.18 -9.26
N GLU A 156 29.03 -20.89 -10.21
CA GLU A 156 28.43 -21.26 -11.51
C GLU A 156 27.08 -22.05 -11.37
N GLY A 157 25.95 -21.35 -11.19
CA GLY A 157 24.58 -21.90 -11.04
C GLY A 157 23.77 -21.24 -9.91
N THR A 158 22.56 -20.74 -10.21
CA THR A 158 21.99 -19.53 -9.59
C THR A 158 21.30 -19.60 -8.21
N ALA A 159 21.41 -20.69 -7.43
CA ALA A 159 21.43 -20.65 -5.95
C ALA A 159 21.48 -22.08 -5.38
N ALA A 160 22.64 -22.49 -4.86
CA ALA A 160 22.80 -23.73 -4.12
C ALA A 160 23.20 -23.49 -2.66
N PHE A 161 24.05 -22.50 -2.38
CA PHE A 161 24.51 -22.18 -1.03
C PHE A 161 24.90 -20.73 -0.88
N TYR A 162 24.71 -20.19 0.32
CA TYR A 162 24.87 -18.76 0.63
C TYR A 162 25.11 -18.57 2.14
N GLN A 163 25.40 -17.34 2.55
CA GLN A 163 25.56 -16.97 3.96
C GLN A 163 24.89 -15.63 4.27
N PHE A 164 24.56 -15.40 5.54
CA PHE A 164 24.04 -14.13 6.03
C PHE A 164 24.30 -13.98 7.54
N ILE A 165 24.36 -12.74 8.02
CA ILE A 165 24.64 -12.41 9.43
C ILE A 165 23.42 -11.68 10.00
N GLU A 166 22.93 -12.15 11.15
CA GLU A 166 21.84 -11.51 11.91
C GLU A 166 22.23 -11.43 13.39
N GLY A 167 22.39 -10.20 13.92
CA GLY A 167 22.87 -9.97 15.27
C GLY A 167 24.18 -10.75 15.58
N PRO A 168 24.20 -11.60 16.63
CA PRO A 168 25.39 -12.37 17.02
C PRO A 168 25.62 -13.65 16.18
N LEU A 169 24.84 -13.88 15.12
CA LEU A 169 24.78 -15.14 14.38
C LEU A 169 25.34 -14.98 12.96
N HIS A 170 26.21 -15.90 12.54
CA HIS A 170 26.55 -16.10 11.13
C HIS A 170 26.00 -17.44 10.65
N PHE A 171 25.09 -17.39 9.67
CA PHE A 171 24.47 -18.57 9.08
C PHE A 171 25.16 -18.95 7.76
N PHE A 172 25.43 -20.24 7.62
CA PHE A 172 25.99 -20.84 6.40
C PHE A 172 25.01 -21.87 5.85
N MET A 173 24.38 -21.55 4.73
CA MET A 173 23.25 -22.26 4.15
C MET A 173 23.76 -23.16 3.03
N LEU A 174 23.68 -24.49 3.22
CA LEU A 174 24.31 -25.47 2.33
C LEU A 174 23.31 -26.35 1.57
N ASP A 175 23.77 -26.94 0.46
CA ASP A 175 23.00 -27.83 -0.41
C ASP A 175 23.43 -29.28 -0.18
N SER A 176 22.57 -30.05 0.49
CA SER A 176 22.79 -31.49 0.68
C SER A 176 22.28 -32.35 -0.50
N GLY A 177 21.77 -31.71 -1.55
CA GLY A 177 21.44 -32.29 -2.86
C GLY A 177 20.08 -32.96 -2.98
N SER A 178 19.78 -33.39 -4.21
CA SER A 178 18.55 -34.13 -4.55
C SER A 178 18.59 -35.63 -4.18
N LEU A 179 17.44 -36.30 -4.22
CA LEU A 179 17.33 -37.77 -4.23
C LEU A 179 17.49 -38.37 -5.65
N PHE A 180 17.26 -37.57 -6.70
CA PHE A 180 17.17 -38.06 -8.09
C PHE A 180 17.87 -37.15 -9.14
N GLY A 181 18.58 -36.12 -8.70
CA GLY A 181 19.23 -35.12 -9.56
C GLY A 181 20.75 -35.23 -9.65
N ALA A 182 21.38 -34.29 -10.37
CA ALA A 182 22.83 -34.10 -10.31
C ALA A 182 23.21 -33.67 -8.87
N PRO A 183 24.25 -34.26 -8.28
CA PRO A 183 24.71 -33.85 -6.96
C PRO A 183 25.21 -32.40 -7.01
N PRO A 184 25.03 -31.63 -5.92
CA PRO A 184 25.64 -30.31 -5.79
C PRO A 184 27.16 -30.45 -5.84
N ASP A 185 27.86 -29.35 -6.16
CA ASP A 185 29.32 -29.31 -6.13
C ASP A 185 29.82 -29.24 -4.68
N ILE A 186 29.79 -30.41 -4.04
CA ILE A 186 30.18 -30.60 -2.65
C ILE A 186 31.62 -30.16 -2.40
N ASP A 187 32.54 -30.34 -3.36
CA ASP A 187 33.94 -29.97 -3.16
C ASP A 187 34.09 -28.44 -3.10
N THR A 188 33.48 -27.72 -4.06
CA THR A 188 33.49 -26.25 -4.08
C THR A 188 32.82 -25.67 -2.84
N GLN A 189 31.66 -26.21 -2.46
CA GLN A 189 30.93 -25.76 -1.28
C GLN A 189 31.68 -26.01 0.02
N LYS A 190 32.39 -27.13 0.11
CA LYS A 190 33.19 -27.48 1.27
C LYS A 190 34.39 -26.54 1.43
N ASP A 191 35.11 -26.29 0.33
CA ASP A 191 36.24 -25.35 0.32
C ASP A 191 35.79 -23.93 0.66
N TRP A 192 34.62 -23.51 0.15
CA TRP A 192 33.98 -22.24 0.50
C TRP A 192 33.65 -22.19 2.00
N LEU A 193 32.95 -23.19 2.53
CA LEU A 193 32.54 -23.18 3.94
C LEU A 193 33.75 -23.17 4.89
N GLU A 194 34.80 -23.94 4.61
CA GLU A 194 36.02 -23.93 5.43
C GLU A 194 36.66 -22.53 5.45
N ALA A 195 36.68 -21.84 4.31
CA ALA A 195 37.20 -20.47 4.22
C ALA A 195 36.32 -19.45 4.96
N GLU A 196 35.00 -19.55 4.81
CA GLU A 196 34.08 -18.57 5.41
C GLU A 196 33.90 -18.76 6.93
N LEU A 197 33.97 -20.01 7.43
CA LEU A 197 34.02 -20.27 8.88
C LEU A 197 35.31 -19.73 9.51
N ASP A 198 36.46 -19.88 8.83
CA ASP A 198 37.76 -19.33 9.29
C ASP A 198 37.75 -17.78 9.26
N ALA A 199 37.06 -17.19 8.28
CA ALA A 199 36.93 -15.75 8.14
C ALA A 199 35.90 -15.13 9.10
N SER A 200 34.91 -15.90 9.53
CA SER A 200 33.84 -15.39 10.39
C SER A 200 34.33 -15.01 11.77
N THR A 201 33.72 -13.96 12.30
CA THR A 201 33.99 -13.49 13.66
C THR A 201 32.73 -13.30 14.48
N ALA A 202 31.61 -13.83 14.00
CA ALA A 202 30.37 -13.81 14.75
C ALA A 202 30.51 -14.65 16.03
N PRO A 203 29.87 -14.24 17.13
CA PRO A 203 29.80 -15.02 18.36
C PRO A 203 29.25 -16.43 18.18
N TRP A 204 28.34 -16.65 17.23
CA TRP A 204 27.79 -17.98 16.95
C TRP A 204 27.80 -18.26 15.45
N GLN A 205 28.37 -19.40 15.06
CA GLN A 205 28.45 -19.85 13.68
C GLN A 205 27.57 -21.08 13.45
N ILE A 206 26.53 -20.95 12.63
CA ILE A 206 25.50 -21.97 12.46
C ILE A 206 25.46 -22.44 11.01
N VAL A 207 25.66 -23.74 10.80
CA VAL A 207 25.59 -24.34 9.47
C VAL A 207 24.25 -25.05 9.30
N VAL A 208 23.55 -24.78 8.19
CA VAL A 208 22.20 -25.29 7.92
C VAL A 208 22.19 -26.07 6.61
N PHE A 209 21.62 -27.28 6.61
CA PHE A 209 21.41 -28.07 5.40
C PHE A 209 20.29 -29.09 5.54
N HIS A 210 19.71 -29.54 4.44
CA HIS A 210 18.50 -30.36 4.51
C HIS A 210 18.69 -31.78 5.07
N LYS A 211 19.58 -32.61 4.49
CA LYS A 211 19.74 -34.01 4.88
C LYS A 211 20.72 -34.16 6.06
N PRO A 212 20.29 -34.69 7.21
CA PRO A 212 21.13 -34.71 8.41
C PRO A 212 22.31 -35.68 8.28
N ALA A 213 23.49 -35.20 8.68
CA ALA A 213 24.73 -35.99 8.73
C ALA A 213 24.60 -37.22 9.66
N TYR A 214 23.79 -37.07 10.72
CA TYR A 214 23.49 -38.12 11.70
C TYR A 214 22.00 -38.10 12.02
N THR A 215 21.34 -39.27 12.01
CA THR A 215 19.92 -39.38 12.39
C THR A 215 19.59 -40.75 12.95
N GLY A 216 18.74 -40.77 13.97
CA GLY A 216 18.11 -41.97 14.53
C GLY A 216 16.84 -42.40 13.78
N SER A 217 16.49 -41.76 12.68
CA SER A 217 15.29 -42.06 11.90
C SER A 217 15.25 -43.52 11.43
N SER A 218 14.05 -44.12 11.46
CA SER A 218 13.84 -45.47 10.91
C SER A 218 13.59 -45.48 9.41
N VAL A 219 13.47 -44.30 8.79
CA VAL A 219 13.11 -44.16 7.36
C VAL A 219 14.25 -43.62 6.51
N HIS A 220 15.00 -42.66 7.03
CA HIS A 220 16.12 -42.02 6.33
C HIS A 220 17.44 -42.36 7.03
N SER A 221 18.50 -42.57 6.26
CA SER A 221 19.84 -42.86 6.77
C SER A 221 20.69 -41.60 6.91
N ASN A 222 21.77 -41.69 7.68
CA ASN A 222 22.81 -40.66 7.77
C ASN A 222 23.30 -40.22 6.39
N GLU A 223 23.39 -38.91 6.16
CA GLU A 223 23.99 -38.33 4.96
C GLU A 223 25.51 -38.23 5.12
N THR A 224 26.23 -39.28 4.71
CA THR A 224 27.68 -39.36 4.89
C THR A 224 28.45 -38.30 4.11
N SER A 225 27.85 -37.74 3.05
CA SER A 225 28.48 -36.66 2.28
C SER A 225 28.57 -35.35 3.07
N MET A 226 27.76 -35.17 4.11
CA MET A 226 27.74 -34.00 5.01
C MET A 226 28.42 -34.27 6.36
N GLN A 227 29.20 -35.34 6.49
CA GLN A 227 29.98 -35.64 7.71
C GLN A 227 31.37 -34.98 7.61
N TRP A 228 31.41 -33.67 7.80
CA TRP A 228 32.63 -32.85 7.75
C TRP A 228 33.11 -32.45 9.15
N PRO A 229 34.39 -32.04 9.32
CA PRO A 229 34.93 -31.64 10.61
C PRO A 229 34.50 -30.21 10.98
N PHE A 230 33.19 -29.94 10.99
CA PHE A 230 32.63 -28.60 11.22
C PHE A 230 33.12 -27.94 12.51
N ALA A 231 33.25 -28.71 13.60
CA ALA A 231 33.79 -28.23 14.87
C ALA A 231 35.23 -27.71 14.74
N GLU A 232 36.05 -28.40 13.93
CA GLU A 232 37.45 -28.00 13.69
C GLU A 232 37.54 -26.77 12.81
N TRP A 233 36.55 -26.56 11.94
CA TRP A 233 36.45 -25.38 11.07
C TRP A 233 35.85 -24.16 11.76
N GLY A 234 35.23 -24.31 12.94
CA GLY A 234 34.75 -23.18 13.75
C GLY A 234 33.23 -23.07 13.87
N ALA A 235 32.46 -24.02 13.33
CA ALA A 235 31.01 -24.03 13.52
C ALA A 235 30.64 -24.42 14.96
N ASP A 236 29.59 -23.80 15.49
CA ASP A 236 29.03 -24.07 16.82
C ASP A 236 27.89 -25.09 16.78
N PHE A 237 27.02 -24.95 15.77
CA PHE A 237 25.81 -25.76 15.64
C PHE A 237 25.54 -26.14 14.19
N ILE A 238 24.94 -27.31 14.03
CA ILE A 238 24.43 -27.81 12.75
C ILE A 238 22.92 -27.96 12.83
N ILE A 239 22.19 -27.48 11.83
CA ILE A 239 20.73 -27.61 11.74
C ILE A 239 20.35 -28.36 10.46
N ALA A 240 19.46 -29.33 10.60
CA ALA A 240 18.94 -30.12 9.49
C ALA A 240 17.45 -30.51 9.62
N GLY A 241 16.89 -31.03 8.53
CA GLY A 241 15.49 -31.46 8.41
C GLY A 241 15.34 -32.93 7.97
N HIS A 242 14.57 -33.15 6.90
CA HIS A 242 14.42 -34.37 6.07
C HIS A 242 13.75 -35.58 6.73
N THR A 243 14.00 -35.82 8.02
CA THR A 243 13.73 -37.12 8.65
C THR A 243 12.40 -37.19 9.39
N HIS A 244 11.69 -36.07 9.50
CA HIS A 244 10.43 -35.90 10.19
C HIS A 244 10.42 -36.33 11.65
N ILE A 245 11.52 -36.04 12.34
CA ILE A 245 11.68 -36.16 13.79
C ILE A 245 12.35 -34.90 14.31
N TYR A 246 12.20 -34.66 15.62
CA TYR A 246 13.12 -33.80 16.35
C TYR A 246 14.19 -34.67 17.02
N GLU A 247 15.46 -34.35 16.81
CA GLU A 247 16.59 -35.00 17.48
C GLU A 247 17.74 -34.02 17.68
N ARG A 248 18.32 -34.03 18.88
CA ARG A 248 19.57 -33.31 19.18
C ARG A 248 20.66 -34.31 19.48
N ILE A 249 21.75 -34.27 18.72
CA ILE A 249 22.88 -35.21 18.78
C ILE A 249 24.16 -34.43 19.00
N HIS A 250 24.99 -34.86 19.95
CA HIS A 250 26.36 -34.37 20.07
C HIS A 250 27.31 -35.42 19.47
N GLN A 251 27.98 -35.08 18.37
CA GLN A 251 28.88 -35.97 17.65
C GLN A 251 30.07 -35.15 17.12
N ASP A 252 31.28 -35.71 17.14
CA ASP A 252 32.50 -35.06 16.62
C ASP A 252 32.78 -33.65 17.17
N GLY A 253 32.38 -33.38 18.42
CA GLY A 253 32.63 -32.13 19.12
C GLY A 253 31.64 -31.00 18.82
N ILE A 254 30.62 -31.23 18.00
CA ILE A 254 29.58 -30.25 17.66
C ILE A 254 28.18 -30.83 17.87
N ARG A 255 27.20 -29.96 18.07
CA ARG A 255 25.80 -30.36 18.24
C ARG A 255 25.02 -30.22 16.93
N TYR A 256 24.34 -31.30 16.57
CA TYR A 256 23.44 -31.40 15.44
C TYR A 256 22.00 -31.36 15.95
N PHE A 257 21.19 -30.49 15.37
CA PHE A 257 19.75 -30.43 15.53
C PHE A 257 19.12 -30.94 14.24
N THR A 258 18.25 -31.92 14.35
CA THR A 258 17.34 -32.33 13.28
C THR A 258 15.94 -31.94 13.70
N ALA A 259 15.23 -31.10 12.94
CA ALA A 259 13.99 -30.47 13.38
C ALA A 259 12.80 -30.65 12.40
N GLY A 260 12.85 -31.63 11.50
CA GLY A 260 12.02 -31.75 10.29
C GLY A 260 10.50 -31.95 10.42
N THR A 261 9.81 -31.25 11.29
CA THR A 261 8.47 -31.66 11.79
C THR A 261 7.42 -30.55 11.72
N ALA A 262 7.55 -29.61 10.79
CA ALA A 262 6.60 -28.50 10.66
C ALA A 262 5.30 -28.86 9.87
N ALA A 263 4.99 -30.15 9.67
CA ALA A 263 3.80 -30.65 8.98
C ALA A 263 3.23 -31.93 9.62
N GLY A 264 2.04 -32.38 9.17
CA GLY A 264 1.28 -33.50 9.74
C GLY A 264 1.84 -34.90 9.53
N ASN A 265 3.14 -35.03 9.25
CA ASN A 265 3.79 -36.24 8.72
C ASN A 265 4.97 -36.73 9.59
N ALA A 266 4.92 -36.50 10.91
CA ALA A 266 5.92 -36.95 11.87
C ALA A 266 6.18 -38.47 11.78
N ARG A 267 7.46 -38.87 11.91
CA ARG A 267 7.93 -40.25 11.73
C ARG A 267 8.49 -40.84 13.01
N THR A 268 8.66 -42.16 13.01
CA THR A 268 9.29 -42.88 14.12
C THR A 268 10.79 -43.06 13.90
N GLY A 269 11.54 -43.11 15.00
CA GLY A 269 12.97 -43.32 15.03
C GLY A 269 13.41 -43.89 16.37
N THR A 270 14.71 -44.11 16.50
CA THR A 270 15.36 -44.50 17.76
C THR A 270 16.23 -43.35 18.21
N LYS A 271 16.06 -42.90 19.45
CA LYS A 271 16.94 -41.89 20.05
C LYS A 271 18.40 -42.37 20.01
N ILE A 272 19.25 -41.71 19.23
CA ILE A 272 20.70 -41.90 19.21
C ILE A 272 21.44 -40.72 19.83
N GLY A 273 20.78 -39.57 19.95
CA GLY A 273 21.31 -38.35 20.57
C GLY A 273 20.90 -38.11 22.03
N GLU A 274 21.07 -36.86 22.43
CA GLU A 274 20.76 -36.31 23.74
C GLU A 274 19.25 -36.19 23.96
N VAL A 275 18.49 -35.81 22.93
CA VAL A 275 17.02 -35.64 22.98
C VAL A 275 16.40 -36.17 21.68
N TYR A 276 15.17 -36.70 21.80
CA TYR A 276 14.38 -37.22 20.69
C TYR A 276 12.90 -36.94 20.95
N TYR A 277 12.20 -36.44 19.92
CA TYR A 277 10.75 -36.27 19.92
C TYR A 277 10.17 -36.57 18.54
N SER A 278 8.97 -37.14 18.52
CA SER A 278 8.23 -37.48 17.31
C SER A 278 6.84 -36.86 17.41
N GLY A 279 6.66 -35.75 16.71
CA GLY A 279 5.44 -34.97 16.69
C GLY A 279 5.71 -33.60 16.05
N PRO A 280 4.67 -32.85 15.69
CA PRO A 280 4.85 -31.58 15.00
C PRO A 280 5.29 -30.45 15.94
N GLY A 281 6.08 -29.53 15.41
CA GLY A 281 6.64 -28.40 16.15
C GLY A 281 7.66 -27.60 15.33
N ALA A 282 8.22 -26.57 15.97
CA ALA A 282 9.27 -25.71 15.43
C ALA A 282 10.27 -25.35 16.53
N MET A 283 11.44 -24.84 16.16
CA MET A 283 12.39 -24.32 17.15
C MET A 283 12.26 -22.81 17.29
N ARG A 284 12.20 -22.34 18.54
CA ARG A 284 12.36 -20.95 18.94
C ARG A 284 13.77 -20.74 19.45
N VAL A 285 14.43 -19.67 19.05
CA VAL A 285 15.83 -19.41 19.41
C VAL A 285 16.01 -17.97 19.87
N ASP A 286 16.66 -17.82 21.02
CA ASP A 286 17.10 -16.55 21.58
C ASP A 286 18.63 -16.56 21.65
N ALA A 287 19.29 -15.63 20.97
CA ALA A 287 20.75 -15.52 20.93
C ALA A 287 21.23 -14.14 21.39
N SER A 288 22.43 -14.08 21.95
CA SER A 288 23.23 -12.90 22.31
C SER A 288 24.71 -13.26 22.12
N ASP A 289 25.63 -12.30 22.19
CA ASP A 289 27.08 -12.58 22.12
C ASP A 289 27.56 -13.61 23.16
N ALA A 290 26.90 -13.68 24.32
CA ALA A 290 27.33 -14.50 25.45
C ALA A 290 26.55 -15.82 25.59
N SER A 291 25.34 -15.90 25.04
CA SER A 291 24.48 -17.08 25.19
C SER A 291 23.53 -17.27 24.03
N ILE A 292 23.28 -18.53 23.68
CA ILE A 292 22.26 -18.94 22.73
C ILE A 292 21.41 -20.05 23.33
N THR A 293 20.09 -19.91 23.24
CA THR A 293 19.11 -20.86 23.74
C THR A 293 18.22 -21.34 22.61
N PHE A 294 18.23 -22.65 22.36
CA PHE A 294 17.36 -23.34 21.42
C PHE A 294 16.25 -24.05 22.18
N GLU A 295 15.00 -23.79 21.82
CA GLU A 295 13.83 -24.48 22.36
C GLU A 295 13.04 -25.15 21.24
N TYR A 296 12.81 -26.46 21.33
CA TYR A 296 11.87 -27.11 20.43
C TYR A 296 10.49 -27.14 21.08
N VAL A 297 9.53 -26.46 20.44
CA VAL A 297 8.16 -26.29 20.93
C VAL A 297 7.22 -27.10 20.05
N SER A 298 6.41 -27.97 20.64
CA SER A 298 5.38 -28.69 19.90
C SER A 298 4.10 -27.86 19.75
N VAL A 299 3.29 -28.17 18.73
CA VAL A 299 2.05 -27.45 18.37
C VAL A 299 1.05 -27.23 19.52
N ASP A 300 1.11 -28.02 20.59
CA ASP A 300 0.32 -27.82 21.81
C ASP A 300 0.89 -26.74 22.76
N GLY A 301 1.92 -25.99 22.33
CA GLY A 301 2.64 -24.99 23.11
C GLY A 301 3.64 -25.56 24.12
N THR A 302 3.86 -26.88 24.15
CA THR A 302 4.79 -27.50 25.10
C THR A 302 6.24 -27.42 24.62
N VAL A 303 7.13 -26.87 25.43
CA VAL A 303 8.59 -26.97 25.23
C VAL A 303 9.03 -28.43 25.48
N ARG A 304 9.53 -29.11 24.44
CA ARG A 304 9.99 -30.52 24.51
C ARG A 304 11.47 -30.63 24.77
N ASP A 305 12.25 -29.65 24.36
CA ASP A 305 13.67 -29.53 24.63
C ASP A 305 14.05 -28.08 24.80
N THR A 306 14.99 -27.82 25.69
CA THR A 306 15.67 -26.54 25.86
C THR A 306 17.16 -26.84 25.93
N PHE A 307 17.94 -26.19 25.09
CA PHE A 307 19.39 -26.27 25.11
C PHE A 307 19.98 -24.86 25.09
N THR A 308 20.77 -24.55 26.11
CA THR A 308 21.49 -23.27 26.21
C THR A 308 22.99 -23.53 26.19
N GLU A 309 23.71 -22.81 25.33
CA GLU A 309 25.16 -22.69 25.37
C GLU A 309 25.54 -21.28 25.82
N THR A 310 26.60 -21.17 26.61
CA THR A 310 27.13 -19.89 27.10
C THR A 310 28.61 -19.84 26.78
N ARG A 311 29.08 -18.76 26.17
CA ARG A 311 30.51 -18.49 26.00
C ARG A 311 31.00 -17.63 27.16
N GLU A 312 32.20 -17.91 27.66
CA GLU A 312 32.85 -16.94 28.55
C GLU A 312 33.21 -15.70 27.73
N ALA A 313 33.05 -14.52 28.32
CA ALA A 313 33.42 -13.26 27.66
C ALA A 313 34.88 -13.36 27.16
N PRO A 314 35.23 -12.75 26.01
CA PRO A 314 36.58 -12.82 25.47
C PRO A 314 37.62 -12.48 26.54
N ASP A 315 38.75 -13.19 26.59
CA ASP A 315 39.87 -12.85 27.49
C ASP A 315 40.84 -11.83 26.86
N SER A 316 40.66 -11.54 25.57
CA SER A 316 41.51 -10.67 24.77
C SER A 316 40.77 -9.39 24.33
N PRO A 317 41.51 -8.28 24.09
CA PRO A 317 40.94 -7.05 23.55
C PRO A 317 40.18 -7.32 22.24
N THR A 318 38.89 -7.01 22.22
CA THR A 318 38.01 -7.32 21.08
C THR A 318 37.14 -6.11 20.77
N ILE A 319 36.98 -5.81 19.47
CA ILE A 319 36.03 -4.83 18.94
C ILE A 319 34.94 -5.62 18.21
N THR A 320 33.69 -5.26 18.46
CA THR A 320 32.51 -5.82 17.81
C THR A 320 31.73 -4.68 17.16
N THR A 321 31.21 -4.91 15.95
CA THR A 321 30.28 -4.00 15.27
C THR A 321 28.99 -4.76 15.02
N SER A 322 27.84 -4.13 15.23
CA SER A 322 26.52 -4.79 15.04
C SER A 322 26.14 -4.99 13.58
N ALA A 323 26.95 -4.49 12.64
CA ALA A 323 26.76 -4.63 11.21
C ALA A 323 28.11 -4.88 10.51
N SER A 324 28.09 -5.61 9.40
CA SER A 324 29.23 -5.75 8.47
C SER A 324 29.10 -4.86 7.24
N SER A 325 27.88 -4.38 6.94
CA SER A 325 27.54 -3.43 5.87
C SER A 325 26.29 -2.62 6.26
N LEU A 326 26.12 -1.44 5.65
CA LEU A 326 24.89 -0.64 5.73
C LEU A 326 24.17 -0.65 4.38
N THR A 327 22.84 -0.46 4.38
CA THR A 327 22.04 -0.46 3.14
C THR A 327 22.48 0.67 2.21
N HIS A 328 22.22 0.49 0.92
CA HIS A 328 22.64 1.45 -0.09
C HIS A 328 21.98 2.82 0.15
N TYR A 329 22.78 3.87 0.29
CA TYR A 329 22.27 5.24 0.50
C TYR A 329 21.89 5.89 -0.82
N VAL A 330 20.76 6.60 -0.84
CA VAL A 330 20.39 7.49 -1.95
C VAL A 330 20.27 8.92 -1.44
N SER A 331 20.80 9.90 -2.19
CA SER A 331 20.70 11.32 -1.83
C SER A 331 20.75 12.22 -3.06
N GLN A 332 20.49 13.51 -2.91
CA GLN A 332 20.63 14.51 -3.98
C GLN A 332 21.94 15.30 -3.82
N PRO A 333 22.47 15.90 -4.91
CA PRO A 333 23.64 16.75 -4.82
C PRO A 333 23.46 17.86 -3.77
N GLY A 334 24.31 17.87 -2.74
CA GLY A 334 24.29 18.84 -1.64
C GLY A 334 23.21 18.59 -0.58
N VAL A 335 22.46 17.48 -0.69
CA VAL A 335 21.48 17.05 0.32
C VAL A 335 21.98 15.75 0.96
N PRO A 336 22.20 15.73 2.30
CA PRO A 336 22.52 14.50 3.00
C PRO A 336 21.39 13.47 2.87
N SER A 337 21.72 12.20 2.68
CA SER A 337 20.75 11.11 2.72
C SER A 337 20.09 11.00 4.10
N ALA A 338 19.02 10.21 4.19
CA ALA A 338 18.63 9.61 5.46
C ALA A 338 19.86 8.91 6.09
N GLU A 339 20.04 9.10 7.38
CA GLU A 339 21.09 8.42 8.14
C GLU A 339 20.66 7.00 8.48
N GLN A 340 21.61 6.07 8.51
CA GLN A 340 21.42 4.75 9.12
C GLN A 340 22.36 4.63 10.30
N SER A 341 22.12 3.66 11.17
CA SER A 341 22.93 3.45 12.36
C SER A 341 23.38 2.01 12.53
N TYR A 342 24.51 1.83 13.17
CA TYR A 342 24.97 0.56 13.73
C TYR A 342 25.67 0.82 15.06
N ALA A 343 25.77 -0.20 15.92
CA ALA A 343 26.49 -0.11 17.18
C ALA A 343 27.93 -0.62 17.05
N VAL A 344 28.84 -0.02 17.81
CA VAL A 344 30.18 -0.56 18.06
C VAL A 344 30.36 -0.77 19.56
N SER A 345 30.89 -1.92 19.93
CA SER A 345 31.22 -2.28 21.32
C SER A 345 32.64 -2.85 21.38
N GLY A 346 33.16 -3.01 22.59
CA GLY A 346 34.42 -3.68 22.78
C GLY A 346 34.70 -4.07 24.22
N VAL A 347 35.54 -5.08 24.40
CA VAL A 347 35.88 -5.66 25.71
C VAL A 347 37.39 -5.88 25.82
N ASN A 348 37.93 -5.78 27.04
CA ASN A 348 39.35 -5.83 27.38
C ASN A 348 40.28 -4.89 26.60
N LEU A 349 39.74 -3.82 26.01
CA LEU A 349 40.51 -2.84 25.26
C LEU A 349 41.48 -2.07 26.15
N LYS A 350 42.71 -1.86 25.70
CA LYS A 350 43.73 -1.06 26.41
C LYS A 350 43.86 0.35 25.85
N GLY A 351 43.20 0.64 24.73
CA GLY A 351 43.17 1.95 24.10
C GLY A 351 41.86 2.20 23.36
N ASP A 352 41.69 3.46 22.97
CA ASP A 352 40.49 3.93 22.28
C ASP A 352 40.27 3.22 20.94
N ILE A 353 39.01 3.17 20.49
CA ILE A 353 38.65 2.76 19.14
C ILE A 353 38.57 4.02 18.28
N THR A 354 39.43 4.12 17.27
CA THR A 354 39.33 5.13 16.21
C THR A 354 38.44 4.60 15.09
N VAL A 355 37.41 5.35 14.74
CA VAL A 355 36.43 5.04 13.70
C VAL A 355 36.57 6.02 12.53
N THR A 356 36.84 5.53 11.33
CA THR A 356 37.14 6.38 10.17
C THR A 356 36.17 6.10 9.01
N PRO A 357 35.37 7.09 8.55
CA PRO A 357 34.50 6.93 7.38
C PRO A 357 35.26 6.97 6.04
N PRO A 358 34.74 6.32 4.98
CA PRO A 358 35.23 6.49 3.62
C PRO A 358 34.72 7.79 2.97
N ALA A 359 35.33 8.18 1.84
CA ALA A 359 34.98 9.42 1.14
C ALA A 359 33.50 9.46 0.69
N GLY A 360 32.87 10.61 0.88
CA GLY A 360 31.46 10.85 0.54
C GLY A 360 30.46 10.43 1.61
N PHE A 361 30.92 9.84 2.71
CA PHE A 361 30.11 9.54 3.89
C PHE A 361 30.52 10.43 5.06
N GLU A 362 29.53 10.84 5.84
CA GLU A 362 29.70 11.55 7.10
C GLU A 362 29.23 10.64 8.23
N MET A 363 29.84 10.75 9.42
CA MET A 363 29.39 10.02 10.60
C MET A 363 29.16 10.93 11.80
N SER A 364 28.32 10.45 12.71
CA SER A 364 28.03 11.06 14.00
C SER A 364 27.85 9.99 15.09
N THR A 365 28.01 10.37 16.34
CA THR A 365 27.56 9.59 17.52
C THR A 365 26.15 9.97 17.96
N THR A 366 25.52 10.93 17.29
CA THR A 366 24.21 11.50 17.63
C THR A 366 23.33 11.52 16.40
N SER A 367 22.11 11.00 16.51
CA SER A 367 21.15 11.02 15.41
C SER A 367 20.81 12.46 14.98
N GLY A 368 20.68 12.69 13.67
CA GLY A 368 20.25 13.95 13.06
C GLY A 368 21.28 15.09 13.05
N THR A 369 22.32 15.05 13.88
CA THR A 369 23.29 16.16 14.05
C THR A 369 24.71 15.65 14.24
N GLY A 370 25.73 16.51 14.18
CA GLY A 370 27.13 16.12 14.48
C GLY A 370 27.85 15.35 13.37
N PHE A 371 27.24 15.24 12.19
CA PHE A 371 27.83 14.56 11.04
C PHE A 371 29.07 15.27 10.50
N GLY A 372 30.16 14.52 10.41
CA GLY A 372 31.41 15.00 9.81
C GLY A 372 32.18 13.90 9.08
N THR A 373 33.15 14.30 8.26
CA THR A 373 34.04 13.38 7.52
C THR A 373 35.28 12.98 8.32
N GLU A 374 35.45 13.53 9.52
CA GLU A 374 36.60 13.26 10.40
C GLU A 374 36.42 11.94 11.15
N SER A 375 37.54 11.37 11.63
CA SER A 375 37.46 10.14 12.44
C SER A 375 36.91 10.42 13.83
N ILE A 376 36.07 9.51 14.33
CA ILE A 376 35.52 9.53 15.69
C ILE A 376 36.43 8.68 16.59
N VAL A 377 36.64 9.11 17.83
CA VAL A 377 37.42 8.36 18.84
C VAL A 377 36.49 7.96 19.98
N LEU A 378 36.35 6.66 20.23
CA LEU A 378 35.52 6.10 21.28
C LEU A 378 36.41 5.55 22.39
N SER A 379 36.20 6.01 23.62
CA SER A 379 37.04 5.67 24.78
C SER A 379 36.39 4.61 25.68
N PRO A 380 36.94 3.38 25.74
CA PRO A 380 36.47 2.34 26.66
C PRO A 380 36.71 2.71 28.13
N THR A 381 35.78 2.35 29.02
CA THR A 381 35.94 2.47 30.49
C THR A 381 36.26 1.09 31.08
N ASP A 382 37.35 1.00 31.85
CA ASP A 382 37.86 -0.27 32.39
C ASP A 382 38.03 -1.37 31.32
N GLY A 383 38.42 -0.95 30.12
CA GLY A 383 38.60 -1.80 28.94
C GLY A 383 37.30 -2.26 28.28
N THR A 384 36.15 -1.76 28.71
CA THR A 384 34.86 -2.04 28.09
C THR A 384 34.30 -0.80 27.42
N LEU A 385 34.00 -0.88 26.13
CA LEU A 385 33.15 0.07 25.42
C LEU A 385 31.76 -0.57 25.33
N PRO A 386 30.75 -0.05 26.07
CA PRO A 386 29.38 -0.51 25.90
C PRO A 386 28.90 -0.25 24.47
N PRO A 387 27.90 -0.99 23.97
CA PRO A 387 27.29 -0.76 22.66
C PRO A 387 27.02 0.73 22.44
N THR A 388 27.74 1.32 21.48
CA THR A 388 27.72 2.76 21.18
C THR A 388 27.22 2.94 19.77
N SER A 389 26.08 3.60 19.61
CA SER A 389 25.50 3.87 18.30
C SER A 389 26.34 4.87 17.50
N LEU A 390 26.60 4.52 16.25
CA LEU A 390 27.19 5.38 15.24
C LEU A 390 26.18 5.55 14.11
N TYR A 391 25.97 6.79 13.70
CA TYR A 391 25.09 7.18 12.63
C TYR A 391 25.91 7.57 11.42
N VAL A 392 25.48 7.15 10.24
CA VAL A 392 26.19 7.34 8.98
C VAL A 392 25.21 7.84 7.94
N ARG A 393 25.64 8.80 7.12
CA ARG A 393 24.86 9.26 5.97
C ARG A 393 25.77 9.52 4.77
N LEU A 394 25.20 9.44 3.58
CA LEU A 394 25.83 9.87 2.34
C LEU A 394 25.60 11.37 2.17
N ASN A 395 26.66 12.13 1.92
CA ASN A 395 26.54 13.54 1.58
C ASN A 395 27.59 13.92 0.54
N ARG A 396 27.15 14.18 -0.70
CA ARG A 396 28.03 14.62 -1.79
C ARG A 396 27.43 15.83 -2.48
N ASP A 397 28.29 16.77 -2.88
CA ASP A 397 27.88 17.96 -3.64
C ASP A 397 27.59 17.71 -5.13
N THR A 398 27.85 16.49 -5.64
CA THR A 398 27.77 16.15 -7.06
C THR A 398 27.25 14.74 -7.27
N THR A 399 26.58 14.53 -8.40
CA THR A 399 26.03 13.23 -8.80
C THR A 399 27.11 12.15 -8.93
N GLY A 400 26.70 10.90 -8.72
CA GLY A 400 27.55 9.72 -8.85
C GLY A 400 27.57 8.83 -7.60
N THR A 401 28.36 7.76 -7.64
CA THR A 401 28.40 6.75 -6.58
C THR A 401 29.57 6.95 -5.59
N SER A 402 29.34 6.59 -4.33
CA SER A 402 30.35 6.43 -3.28
C SER A 402 30.33 4.98 -2.77
N SER A 403 31.50 4.40 -2.48
CA SER A 403 31.60 3.09 -1.81
C SER A 403 32.89 2.98 -1.02
N GLY A 404 32.88 2.26 0.09
CA GLY A 404 34.07 1.98 0.89
C GLY A 404 33.75 1.30 2.22
N ASN A 405 34.74 1.24 3.11
CA ASN A 405 34.56 0.70 4.46
C ASN A 405 34.78 1.77 5.51
N ILE A 406 33.87 1.85 6.48
CA ILE A 406 34.12 2.49 7.77
C ILE A 406 35.01 1.55 8.58
N THR A 407 36.14 2.05 9.07
CA THR A 407 37.13 1.21 9.79
C THR A 407 37.15 1.52 11.27
N HIS A 408 37.20 0.48 12.12
CA HIS A 408 37.21 0.57 13.59
C HIS A 408 38.50 -0.06 14.11
N LYS A 409 39.38 0.75 14.70
CA LYS A 409 40.71 0.32 15.08
C LYS A 409 41.05 0.73 16.50
N SER A 410 41.46 -0.24 17.31
CA SER A 410 42.22 -0.03 18.55
C SER A 410 43.60 -0.65 18.39
N ASP A 411 44.59 -0.17 19.13
CA ASP A 411 45.99 -0.61 18.99
C ASP A 411 46.22 -2.06 19.43
N ASP A 412 45.35 -2.59 20.29
CA ASP A 412 45.49 -3.91 20.91
C ASP A 412 44.40 -4.92 20.50
N ALA A 413 43.47 -4.52 19.64
CA ALA A 413 42.41 -5.37 19.10
C ALA A 413 42.48 -5.45 17.56
N GLN A 414 41.92 -6.52 16.99
CA GLN A 414 41.81 -6.65 15.53
C GLN A 414 40.84 -5.60 14.96
N GLN A 415 41.24 -4.96 13.86
CA GLN A 415 40.42 -3.96 13.19
C GLN A 415 39.12 -4.57 12.65
N ARG A 416 37.99 -3.86 12.81
CA ARG A 416 36.70 -4.17 12.19
C ARG A 416 36.38 -3.20 11.06
N SER A 417 35.54 -3.63 10.12
CA SER A 417 35.11 -2.80 9.00
C SER A 417 33.61 -2.97 8.78
N VAL A 418 32.93 -1.87 8.49
CA VAL A 418 31.51 -1.83 8.09
C VAL A 418 31.44 -1.22 6.70
N ALA A 419 30.96 -1.97 5.71
CA ALA A 419 30.90 -1.50 4.34
C ALA A 419 29.74 -0.54 4.09
N VAL A 420 29.94 0.46 3.24
CA VAL A 420 28.93 1.45 2.85
C VAL A 420 28.96 1.69 1.35
N THR A 421 27.78 1.84 0.74
CA THR A 421 27.62 2.21 -0.67
C THR A 421 26.49 3.23 -0.82
N GLY A 422 26.57 4.13 -1.79
CA GLY A 422 25.51 5.10 -2.02
C GLY A 422 25.58 5.80 -3.38
N THR A 423 24.45 6.27 -3.86
CA THR A 423 24.30 6.98 -5.13
C THR A 423 23.68 8.35 -4.89
N VAL A 424 24.31 9.38 -5.45
CA VAL A 424 23.77 10.74 -5.47
C VAL A 424 23.20 11.04 -6.85
N THR A 425 21.90 11.28 -6.93
CA THR A 425 21.13 11.57 -8.16
C THR A 425 20.28 12.82 -7.96
N ASP A 426 20.09 13.65 -8.99
CA ASP A 426 19.11 14.74 -8.90
C ASP A 426 17.68 14.18 -8.73
N SER A 427 16.84 14.89 -7.95
CA SER A 427 15.46 14.52 -7.54
C SER A 427 14.54 14.04 -8.68
N THR A 428 13.71 13.02 -8.40
CA THR A 428 12.89 12.29 -9.38
C THR A 428 11.36 12.49 -9.28
N ALA A 429 10.84 13.56 -8.64
CA ALA A 429 9.41 13.89 -8.75
C ALA A 429 9.03 15.35 -8.49
N TRP A 430 8.07 15.88 -9.27
CA TRP A 430 7.52 17.24 -9.20
C TRP A 430 6.25 17.36 -10.06
N VAL A 431 5.35 18.28 -9.71
CA VAL A 431 4.21 18.70 -10.56
C VAL A 431 4.19 20.21 -10.66
N ALA A 432 4.14 20.74 -11.87
CA ALA A 432 4.12 22.17 -12.13
C ALA A 432 2.83 22.58 -12.86
N TYR A 433 2.28 23.72 -12.44
CA TYR A 433 1.14 24.36 -13.08
C TYR A 433 1.54 25.72 -13.63
N ASN A 434 0.95 26.07 -14.77
CA ASN A 434 1.11 27.39 -15.37
C ASN A 434 -0.24 28.00 -15.76
N ASP A 435 -0.47 29.23 -15.33
CA ASP A 435 -1.57 30.06 -15.80
C ASP A 435 -1.10 30.87 -17.04
N VAL A 436 -1.45 30.38 -18.22
CA VAL A 436 -0.98 30.93 -19.50
C VAL A 436 -1.64 32.28 -19.79
N ALA A 437 -2.84 32.51 -19.29
CA ALA A 437 -3.63 33.71 -19.55
C ALA A 437 -3.97 34.46 -18.25
N TRP A 438 -3.00 34.58 -17.35
CA TRP A 438 -3.21 35.10 -16.01
C TRP A 438 -3.91 36.48 -15.97
N ALA A 439 -4.94 36.57 -15.12
CA ALA A 439 -5.74 37.76 -14.84
C ALA A 439 -5.56 38.22 -13.39
N SER A 440 -5.69 39.53 -13.16
CA SER A 440 -5.50 40.11 -11.82
C SER A 440 -6.51 39.55 -10.80
N GLY A 441 -6.00 39.03 -9.68
CA GLY A 441 -6.81 38.48 -8.60
C GLY A 441 -6.87 36.95 -8.56
N GLN A 442 -6.20 36.27 -9.50
CA GLN A 442 -6.08 34.81 -9.52
C GLN A 442 -4.98 34.29 -8.58
N PRO A 443 -5.01 32.99 -8.22
CA PRO A 443 -3.94 32.35 -7.45
C PRO A 443 -2.57 32.55 -8.11
N SER A 444 -1.52 32.64 -7.29
CA SER A 444 -0.14 32.79 -7.77
C SER A 444 0.90 32.10 -6.88
N THR A 445 0.47 31.26 -5.94
CA THR A 445 1.37 30.58 -5.00
C THR A 445 1.88 29.30 -5.66
N ASN A 446 3.21 29.16 -5.75
CA ASN A 446 3.90 27.98 -6.29
C ASN A 446 3.47 27.56 -7.71
N ILE A 447 3.01 28.51 -8.53
CA ILE A 447 2.71 28.28 -9.95
C ILE A 447 3.53 29.25 -10.81
N THR A 448 3.62 28.98 -12.11
CA THR A 448 4.17 29.93 -13.08
C THR A 448 3.07 30.66 -13.85
N THR A 449 3.40 31.83 -14.40
CA THR A 449 2.48 32.63 -15.22
C THR A 449 3.12 32.98 -16.57
N PHE A 450 3.86 32.04 -17.14
CA PHE A 450 4.47 32.22 -18.45
C PHE A 450 3.36 32.27 -19.51
N THR A 451 3.44 33.25 -20.40
CA THR A 451 2.40 33.57 -21.38
C THR A 451 2.99 33.76 -22.78
N ILE A 452 2.19 34.16 -23.76
CA ILE A 452 2.66 34.40 -25.13
C ILE A 452 3.63 35.60 -25.20
N PRO A 453 4.62 35.60 -26.13
CA PRO A 453 5.71 36.59 -26.16
C PRO A 453 5.31 38.07 -26.21
N GLU A 454 4.16 38.39 -26.81
CA GLU A 454 3.70 39.77 -26.96
C GLU A 454 3.00 40.31 -25.70
N GLU A 455 2.63 39.44 -24.75
CA GLU A 455 1.79 39.78 -23.60
C GLU A 455 2.50 39.61 -22.24
N GLY A 456 3.68 38.97 -22.20
CA GLY A 456 4.43 38.83 -20.95
C GLY A 456 5.68 37.95 -21.06
N THR A 457 6.08 37.35 -19.94
CA THR A 457 7.24 36.46 -19.88
C THR A 457 6.90 35.14 -20.57
N SER A 458 7.60 34.80 -21.65
CA SER A 458 7.27 33.63 -22.47
C SER A 458 8.17 32.41 -22.29
N ALA A 459 9.15 32.47 -21.39
CA ALA A 459 9.98 31.32 -21.08
C ALA A 459 10.56 31.38 -19.67
N GLY A 460 10.82 30.22 -19.09
CA GLY A 460 11.51 30.07 -17.82
C GLY A 460 11.38 28.68 -17.22
N ARG A 461 12.01 28.46 -16.06
CA ARG A 461 11.88 27.20 -15.31
C ARG A 461 10.52 27.13 -14.65
N LEU A 462 9.90 25.96 -14.74
CA LEU A 462 8.67 25.67 -14.03
C LEU A 462 8.96 25.53 -12.53
N VAL A 463 7.96 25.82 -11.71
CA VAL A 463 8.04 25.71 -10.25
C VAL A 463 7.20 24.51 -9.80
N ASP A 464 7.75 23.68 -8.93
CA ASP A 464 7.00 22.60 -8.29
C ASP A 464 5.95 23.19 -7.37
N TYR A 465 4.71 22.78 -7.57
CA TYR A 465 3.55 23.28 -6.88
C TYR A 465 3.59 23.03 -5.37
N HIS A 466 4.12 21.88 -4.95
CA HIS A 466 4.13 21.47 -3.55
C HIS A 466 5.20 22.21 -2.75
N THR A 467 6.39 22.35 -3.32
CA THR A 467 7.57 22.87 -2.60
C THR A 467 7.87 24.34 -2.91
N GLY A 468 7.38 24.88 -4.02
CA GLY A 468 7.75 26.21 -4.52
C GLY A 468 9.17 26.29 -5.08
N VAL A 469 9.86 25.16 -5.26
CA VAL A 469 11.24 25.09 -5.78
C VAL A 469 11.21 24.98 -7.32
N GLU A 470 12.21 25.56 -8.01
CA GLU A 470 12.33 25.42 -9.46
C GLU A 470 12.61 23.97 -9.89
N THR A 471 11.80 23.45 -10.79
CA THR A 471 11.99 22.13 -11.42
C THR A 471 13.15 22.15 -12.42
N PRO A 472 13.75 20.99 -12.78
CA PRO A 472 14.73 20.90 -13.87
C PRO A 472 14.18 21.35 -15.24
N VAL A 473 12.85 21.34 -15.41
CA VAL A 473 12.18 21.59 -16.68
C VAL A 473 11.90 23.07 -16.87
N SER A 474 12.15 23.54 -18.09
CA SER A 474 11.74 24.85 -18.56
C SER A 474 10.67 24.73 -19.64
N VAL A 475 9.79 25.73 -19.70
CA VAL A 475 8.84 25.90 -20.80
C VAL A 475 9.24 27.12 -21.63
N SER A 476 9.11 27.00 -22.95
CA SER A 476 9.14 28.10 -23.90
C SER A 476 7.81 28.15 -24.64
N ILE A 477 7.15 29.30 -24.60
CA ILE A 477 5.87 29.55 -25.27
C ILE A 477 6.14 30.37 -26.52
N ASP A 478 5.94 29.76 -27.68
CA ASP A 478 6.01 30.43 -28.97
C ASP A 478 4.61 30.56 -29.59
N ALA A 479 4.37 31.66 -30.30
CA ALA A 479 3.08 31.91 -30.92
C ALA A 479 3.24 32.51 -32.32
N SER A 480 2.29 32.22 -33.21
CA SER A 480 2.22 32.76 -34.57
C SER A 480 0.77 33.01 -34.98
N GLY A 481 0.59 33.90 -35.97
CA GLY A 481 -0.74 34.32 -36.44
C GLY A 481 -1.39 35.40 -35.57
N GLY A 482 -0.67 35.93 -34.57
CA GLY A 482 -1.09 37.03 -33.71
C GLY A 482 -2.20 36.71 -32.68
N PRO A 483 -2.18 35.57 -31.97
CA PRO A 483 -3.08 35.36 -30.84
C PRO A 483 -2.79 36.38 -29.73
N LEU A 484 -3.81 36.72 -28.93
CA LEU A 484 -3.71 37.72 -27.85
C LEU A 484 -4.42 37.26 -26.58
N ILE A 485 -4.06 37.84 -25.43
CA ILE A 485 -4.67 37.53 -24.14
C ILE A 485 -5.91 38.40 -23.88
N GLN A 486 -7.05 37.78 -23.54
CA GLN A 486 -8.27 38.47 -23.12
C GLN A 486 -8.62 38.17 -21.65
N THR A 487 -8.60 39.22 -20.83
CA THR A 487 -8.88 39.16 -19.37
C THR A 487 -9.99 40.13 -18.93
N THR A 488 -10.54 40.92 -19.84
CA THR A 488 -11.65 41.85 -19.53
C THR A 488 -12.96 41.08 -19.33
N GLU A 489 -13.73 41.41 -18.30
CA GLU A 489 -14.95 40.70 -17.85
C GLU A 489 -15.95 40.34 -18.98
N ASP A 490 -16.12 41.19 -20.00
CA ASP A 490 -17.01 40.92 -21.14
C ASP A 490 -16.48 39.83 -22.11
N TYR A 491 -15.17 39.60 -22.11
CA TYR A 491 -14.43 38.76 -23.07
C TYR A 491 -13.62 37.63 -22.42
N ALA A 492 -13.54 37.64 -21.09
CA ALA A 492 -12.87 36.67 -20.24
C ALA A 492 -13.45 35.25 -20.36
N GLY A 493 -12.65 34.28 -19.97
CA GLY A 493 -13.07 32.91 -19.76
C GLY A 493 -13.69 32.72 -18.37
N SER A 494 -13.90 31.45 -18.02
CA SER A 494 -14.46 31.07 -16.73
C SER A 494 -14.04 29.65 -16.38
N GLY A 495 -13.97 29.33 -15.09
CA GLY A 495 -13.89 27.95 -14.61
C GLY A 495 -15.01 27.06 -15.15
N THR A 496 -14.81 25.75 -15.02
CA THR A 496 -15.75 24.71 -15.45
C THR A 496 -16.59 24.22 -14.26
N ALA A 497 -17.69 23.50 -14.52
CA ALA A 497 -18.61 23.06 -13.46
C ALA A 497 -17.97 22.02 -12.51
N PRO A 498 -18.29 22.04 -11.20
CA PRO A 498 -17.88 20.99 -10.27
C PRO A 498 -18.27 19.59 -10.75
N GLY A 499 -17.37 18.62 -10.53
CA GLY A 499 -17.54 17.23 -11.00
C GLY A 499 -17.07 16.98 -12.44
N THR A 500 -16.46 17.97 -13.10
CA THR A 500 -15.81 17.80 -14.41
C THR A 500 -14.29 17.63 -14.28
N ASP A 501 -13.65 16.97 -15.25
CA ASP A 501 -12.20 16.68 -15.27
C ASP A 501 -11.35 17.97 -15.25
N ALA A 502 -11.76 18.99 -16.01
CA ALA A 502 -11.08 20.28 -16.01
C ALA A 502 -11.24 21.04 -14.68
N HIS A 503 -12.35 20.86 -13.96
CA HIS A 503 -12.53 21.44 -12.64
C HIS A 503 -11.64 20.73 -11.62
N SER A 504 -11.64 19.39 -11.59
CA SER A 504 -10.78 18.64 -10.67
C SER A 504 -9.29 18.84 -10.92
N THR A 505 -8.89 19.09 -12.17
CA THR A 505 -7.47 19.23 -12.54
C THR A 505 -6.91 20.63 -12.25
N PHE A 506 -7.73 21.69 -12.28
CA PHE A 506 -7.22 23.07 -12.26
C PHE A 506 -7.86 23.98 -11.20
N ASP A 507 -9.11 23.73 -10.78
CA ASP A 507 -9.84 24.63 -9.88
C ASP A 507 -9.10 24.81 -8.54
N GLY A 508 -8.98 26.05 -8.08
CA GLY A 508 -8.24 26.40 -6.87
C GLY A 508 -6.71 26.46 -7.02
N ILE A 509 -6.14 26.01 -8.15
CA ILE A 509 -4.68 26.00 -8.42
C ILE A 509 -4.31 27.06 -9.47
N VAL A 510 -4.92 26.99 -10.64
CA VAL A 510 -4.80 27.93 -11.78
C VAL A 510 -6.19 28.17 -12.36
N ASP A 511 -6.44 29.33 -12.97
CA ASP A 511 -7.82 29.69 -13.34
C ASP A 511 -7.95 30.11 -14.81
N MET A 512 -8.97 29.57 -15.48
CA MET A 512 -9.28 29.85 -16.88
C MET A 512 -10.04 31.17 -17.10
N ALA A 513 -10.04 32.10 -16.13
CA ALA A 513 -10.67 33.41 -16.31
C ALA A 513 -10.03 34.24 -17.44
N GLY A 514 -8.75 34.05 -17.76
CA GLY A 514 -8.18 34.59 -18.99
C GLY A 514 -8.13 33.58 -20.13
N LEU A 515 -8.11 34.11 -21.36
CA LEU A 515 -8.08 33.30 -22.58
C LEU A 515 -6.96 33.74 -23.52
N VAL A 516 -6.26 32.76 -24.07
CA VAL A 516 -5.52 32.93 -25.32
C VAL A 516 -6.53 32.87 -26.47
N VAL A 517 -6.78 33.99 -27.12
CA VAL A 517 -7.75 34.08 -28.22
C VAL A 517 -7.03 33.96 -29.55
N TYR A 518 -7.66 33.27 -30.50
CA TYR A 518 -7.21 33.20 -31.89
C TYR A 518 -6.73 34.55 -32.42
N GLY A 519 -5.78 34.50 -33.35
CA GLY A 519 -5.32 35.69 -34.09
C GLY A 519 -6.10 35.95 -35.37
N ASP A 520 -5.99 37.18 -35.90
CA ASP A 520 -6.72 37.65 -37.10
C ASP A 520 -6.08 37.20 -38.43
N ASP A 521 -5.08 36.30 -38.39
CA ASP A 521 -4.41 35.80 -39.60
C ASP A 521 -5.26 34.76 -40.34
N GLU A 522 -5.60 35.05 -41.60
CA GLU A 522 -6.34 34.14 -42.48
C GLU A 522 -5.54 32.86 -42.81
N GLU A 523 -4.22 32.85 -42.59
CA GLU A 523 -3.34 31.67 -42.75
C GLU A 523 -3.34 30.72 -41.53
N GLY A 524 -3.95 31.13 -40.41
CA GLY A 524 -4.07 30.35 -39.17
C GLY A 524 -3.16 30.83 -38.04
N TRP A 525 -3.45 30.40 -36.80
CA TRP A 525 -2.67 30.72 -35.60
C TRP A 525 -2.26 29.45 -34.86
N TYR A 526 -1.17 29.51 -34.12
CA TYR A 526 -0.78 28.47 -33.18
C TYR A 526 -0.11 29.04 -31.93
N VAL A 527 -0.16 28.25 -30.85
CA VAL A 527 0.67 28.40 -29.66
C VAL A 527 1.37 27.08 -29.37
N ASP A 528 2.70 27.12 -29.30
CA ASP A 528 3.55 25.98 -28.98
C ASP A 528 4.07 26.09 -27.56
N LEU A 529 3.77 25.09 -26.75
CA LEU A 529 4.36 24.88 -25.43
C LEU A 529 5.50 23.88 -25.59
N THR A 530 6.75 24.35 -25.60
CA THR A 530 7.93 23.50 -25.71
C THR A 530 8.57 23.31 -24.34
N PHE A 531 8.64 22.06 -23.88
CA PHE A 531 9.24 21.69 -22.61
C PHE A 531 10.64 21.15 -22.84
N ASP A 532 11.62 21.66 -22.09
CA ASP A 532 13.04 21.37 -22.27
C ASP A 532 13.71 21.09 -20.91
N GLY A 533 14.71 20.21 -20.90
CA GLY A 533 15.36 19.76 -19.66
C GLY A 533 14.66 18.57 -18.99
N LEU A 534 13.86 17.82 -19.75
CA LEU A 534 13.27 16.55 -19.31
C LEU A 534 14.33 15.45 -19.36
N ASP A 535 14.31 14.55 -18.38
CA ASP A 535 15.06 13.30 -18.41
C ASP A 535 14.48 12.33 -19.46
N PRO A 536 15.26 11.90 -20.49
CA PRO A 536 14.83 10.95 -21.52
C PRO A 536 14.47 9.55 -21.01
N GLU A 537 14.96 9.15 -19.84
CA GLU A 537 14.68 7.82 -19.26
C GLU A 537 13.43 7.83 -18.36
N SER A 538 12.83 9.00 -18.14
CA SER A 538 11.65 9.20 -17.30
C SER A 538 10.37 9.37 -18.14
N THR A 539 9.19 9.12 -17.54
CA THR A 539 7.89 9.41 -18.18
C THR A 539 7.17 10.57 -17.52
N TYR A 540 6.29 11.27 -18.26
CA TYR A 540 5.62 12.48 -17.80
C TYR A 540 4.12 12.46 -18.07
N VAL A 541 3.37 13.26 -17.31
CA VAL A 541 1.96 13.56 -17.54
C VAL A 541 1.80 15.03 -17.93
N PHE A 542 1.02 15.30 -18.97
CA PHE A 542 0.65 16.65 -19.39
C PHE A 542 -0.87 16.78 -19.49
N ALA A 543 -1.41 17.90 -18.99
CA ALA A 543 -2.83 18.24 -19.12
C ALA A 543 -3.02 19.72 -19.47
N THR A 544 -4.00 20.05 -20.31
CA THR A 544 -4.37 21.44 -20.63
C THR A 544 -5.85 21.60 -20.95
N SER A 545 -6.40 22.79 -20.67
CA SER A 545 -7.77 23.15 -21.03
C SER A 545 -7.96 24.67 -21.20
N ALA A 546 -9.15 25.04 -21.71
CA ALA A 546 -9.63 26.41 -21.82
C ALA A 546 -11.18 26.43 -21.85
N ASN A 547 -11.78 27.52 -21.39
CA ASN A 547 -13.24 27.69 -21.39
C ASN A 547 -13.65 29.17 -21.52
N ARG A 548 -14.18 29.55 -22.69
CA ARG A 548 -14.78 30.89 -22.88
C ARG A 548 -16.14 31.07 -22.20
N ASN A 549 -16.84 29.97 -21.88
CA ASN A 549 -18.17 29.98 -21.27
C ASN A 549 -19.22 30.77 -22.08
N GLY A 550 -19.31 30.51 -23.38
CA GLY A 550 -20.44 30.99 -24.18
C GLY A 550 -21.04 29.90 -25.06
N SER A 551 -22.25 29.46 -24.74
CA SER A 551 -22.93 28.31 -25.39
C SER A 551 -23.20 28.46 -26.88
N SER A 552 -23.06 29.67 -27.44
CA SER A 552 -23.12 29.93 -28.89
C SER A 552 -21.78 29.76 -29.61
N TYR A 553 -20.66 29.57 -28.92
CA TYR A 553 -19.33 29.47 -29.51
C TYR A 553 -18.95 28.01 -29.76
N THR A 554 -19.29 27.48 -30.93
CA THR A 554 -18.91 26.13 -31.40
C THR A 554 -17.46 26.07 -31.91
N ARG A 555 -16.54 26.64 -31.12
CA ARG A 555 -15.12 26.77 -31.46
C ARG A 555 -14.29 25.63 -30.88
N ASP A 556 -13.74 24.81 -31.76
CA ASP A 556 -12.96 23.64 -31.37
C ASP A 556 -11.47 23.94 -31.48
N SER A 557 -10.72 23.66 -30.42
CA SER A 557 -9.26 23.74 -30.40
C SER A 557 -8.68 22.35 -30.58
N ARG A 558 -7.66 22.23 -31.42
CA ARG A 558 -6.84 21.02 -31.56
C ARG A 558 -5.57 21.18 -30.74
N PHE A 559 -5.24 20.14 -29.97
CA PHE A 559 -3.99 20.00 -29.23
C PHE A 559 -3.21 18.82 -29.82
N THR A 560 -1.95 19.05 -30.16
CA THR A 560 -1.08 18.04 -30.78
C THR A 560 0.25 17.94 -30.05
N LEU A 561 0.56 16.75 -29.53
CA LEU A 561 1.83 16.38 -28.92
C LEU A 561 2.83 15.96 -30.00
N SER A 562 4.08 16.40 -29.88
CA SER A 562 5.16 16.08 -30.82
C SER A 562 6.52 16.10 -30.12
N GLY A 563 7.53 15.44 -30.72
CA GLY A 563 8.86 15.32 -30.10
C GLY A 563 8.97 14.25 -29.01
N VAL A 564 8.01 13.32 -28.94
CA VAL A 564 7.99 12.22 -27.97
C VAL A 564 8.38 10.90 -28.62
N GLU A 565 9.01 10.00 -27.88
CA GLU A 565 9.25 8.61 -28.30
C GLU A 565 8.01 7.74 -28.05
N ALA A 566 7.28 8.00 -26.96
CA ALA A 566 6.03 7.34 -26.60
C ALA A 566 5.13 8.29 -25.78
N ALA A 567 3.82 8.07 -25.85
CA ALA A 567 2.82 8.70 -25.00
C ALA A 567 1.52 7.89 -25.08
N ILE A 568 0.65 7.99 -24.07
CA ILE A 568 -0.67 7.41 -24.04
C ILE A 568 -1.70 8.54 -23.92
N ASN A 569 -2.66 8.58 -24.83
CA ASN A 569 -3.78 9.50 -24.74
C ASN A 569 -4.69 9.13 -23.56
N ALA A 570 -4.81 10.04 -22.60
CA ALA A 570 -5.66 9.91 -21.42
C ALA A 570 -6.66 11.07 -21.30
N SER A 571 -7.01 11.70 -22.44
CA SER A 571 -7.93 12.83 -22.49
C SER A 571 -9.33 12.46 -21.99
N THR A 572 -10.08 13.44 -21.48
CA THR A 572 -11.43 13.22 -20.94
C THR A 572 -12.33 12.48 -21.93
N SER A 573 -13.13 11.53 -21.44
CA SER A 573 -14.11 10.82 -22.27
C SER A 573 -15.07 11.81 -22.95
N GLY A 574 -15.18 11.71 -24.28
CA GLY A 574 -15.96 12.64 -25.11
C GLY A 574 -15.14 13.68 -25.87
N VAL A 575 -13.84 13.80 -25.58
CA VAL A 575 -12.89 14.54 -26.43
C VAL A 575 -12.78 13.84 -27.80
N GLY A 576 -12.72 14.63 -28.88
CA GLY A 576 -12.49 14.12 -30.22
C GLY A 576 -11.05 13.68 -30.40
N VAL A 577 -10.83 12.42 -30.78
CA VAL A 577 -9.48 11.85 -30.96
C VAL A 577 -9.17 11.73 -32.46
N LEU A 578 -8.12 12.40 -32.93
CA LEU A 578 -7.63 12.30 -34.32
C LEU A 578 -6.51 11.25 -34.42
N SER A 579 -5.65 11.20 -33.40
CA SER A 579 -4.64 10.18 -33.19
C SER A 579 -4.33 10.10 -31.69
N ASN A 580 -3.46 9.18 -31.28
CA ASN A 580 -2.96 9.13 -29.90
C ASN A 580 -2.40 10.50 -29.47
N GLU A 581 -1.59 11.14 -30.31
CA GLU A 581 -0.92 12.41 -30.04
C GLU A 581 -1.77 13.64 -30.38
N SER A 582 -2.97 13.51 -30.95
CA SER A 582 -3.75 14.65 -31.43
C SER A 582 -5.24 14.55 -31.09
N VAL A 583 -5.72 15.52 -30.33
CA VAL A 583 -7.11 15.60 -29.85
C VAL A 583 -7.71 16.96 -30.12
N TYR A 584 -9.04 17.05 -30.14
CA TYR A 584 -9.77 18.31 -30.24
C TYR A 584 -11.05 18.29 -29.41
N PHE A 585 -11.42 19.45 -28.89
CA PHE A 585 -12.71 19.64 -28.21
C PHE A 585 -13.11 21.11 -28.23
N ASN A 586 -14.36 21.37 -27.85
CA ASN A 586 -14.93 22.70 -27.83
C ASN A 586 -14.42 23.53 -26.64
N THR A 587 -13.58 24.53 -26.89
CA THR A 587 -13.07 25.46 -25.86
C THR A 587 -13.92 26.73 -25.74
N GLY A 588 -14.83 26.97 -26.69
CA GLY A 588 -15.79 28.08 -26.65
C GLY A 588 -16.87 27.92 -25.55
N TYR A 589 -17.34 26.70 -25.34
CA TYR A 589 -18.25 26.30 -24.28
C TYR A 589 -17.86 24.95 -23.70
N ASN A 590 -16.87 24.97 -22.80
CA ASN A 590 -16.41 23.79 -22.08
C ASN A 590 -16.94 23.73 -20.63
N THR A 591 -17.95 24.54 -20.31
CA THR A 591 -18.39 24.74 -18.92
C THR A 591 -19.06 23.51 -18.32
N THR A 592 -19.90 22.81 -19.10
CA THR A 592 -20.66 21.64 -18.62
C THR A 592 -19.86 20.35 -18.70
N ASN A 593 -19.03 20.20 -19.74
CA ASN A 593 -18.31 18.95 -19.98
C ASN A 593 -16.93 18.94 -19.31
N GLY A 594 -16.29 20.10 -19.18
CA GLY A 594 -14.96 20.26 -18.60
C GLY A 594 -13.92 19.31 -19.20
N TYR A 595 -13.84 19.27 -20.52
CA TYR A 595 -12.87 18.46 -21.25
C TYR A 595 -11.43 18.94 -21.05
N VAL A 596 -10.50 17.98 -20.98
CA VAL A 596 -9.05 18.16 -20.83
C VAL A 596 -8.35 17.37 -21.92
N ALA A 597 -7.41 18.00 -22.62
CA ALA A 597 -6.43 17.28 -23.43
C ALA A 597 -5.34 16.76 -22.49
N ARG A 598 -5.16 15.43 -22.42
CA ARG A 598 -4.24 14.79 -21.47
C ARG A 598 -3.45 13.66 -22.14
N TRP A 599 -2.17 13.60 -21.81
CA TRP A 599 -1.27 12.51 -22.14
C TRP A 599 -0.53 12.04 -20.89
N VAL A 600 -0.41 10.73 -20.74
CA VAL A 600 0.33 10.03 -19.68
C VAL A 600 1.39 9.13 -20.34
N GLY A 601 2.34 8.56 -19.60
CA GLY A 601 3.39 7.74 -20.20
C GLY A 601 4.26 8.50 -21.20
N ILE A 602 4.40 9.82 -21.08
CA ILE A 602 5.12 10.62 -22.08
C ILE A 602 6.61 10.36 -21.92
N SER A 603 7.22 9.59 -22.82
CA SER A 603 8.68 9.51 -22.95
C SER A 603 9.14 10.62 -23.89
N PRO A 604 9.89 11.63 -23.41
CA PRO A 604 10.36 12.71 -24.27
C PRO A 604 11.40 12.19 -25.27
N GLY A 605 11.69 12.99 -26.30
CA GLY A 605 12.76 12.66 -27.22
C GLY A 605 14.11 12.50 -26.50
N SER A 606 15.05 11.80 -27.15
CA SER A 606 16.44 11.67 -26.64
C SER A 606 17.17 13.00 -26.36
N ASP A 607 16.63 14.12 -26.85
CA ASP A 607 17.06 15.49 -26.58
C ASP A 607 16.42 16.12 -25.34
N GLY A 608 15.60 15.38 -24.59
CA GLY A 608 14.97 15.82 -23.34
C GLY A 608 13.86 16.85 -23.56
N ARG A 609 13.16 16.76 -24.69
CA ARG A 609 12.21 17.78 -25.15
C ARG A 609 10.93 17.18 -25.73
N PHE A 610 9.81 17.87 -25.53
CA PHE A 610 8.60 17.69 -26.35
C PHE A 610 7.83 19.00 -26.52
N THR A 611 6.94 19.07 -27.50
CA THR A 611 6.09 20.24 -27.77
C THR A 611 4.62 19.85 -27.83
N VAL A 612 3.78 20.63 -27.14
CA VAL A 612 2.32 20.61 -27.30
C VAL A 612 1.88 21.86 -28.07
N ARG A 613 1.34 21.64 -29.27
CA ARG A 613 0.78 22.70 -30.12
C ARG A 613 -0.71 22.83 -29.92
N ALA A 614 -1.19 24.05 -29.72
CA ALA A 614 -2.61 24.41 -29.76
C ALA A 614 -2.91 25.26 -31.00
N GLU A 615 -4.00 24.94 -31.70
CA GLU A 615 -4.46 25.65 -32.90
C GLU A 615 -5.97 25.42 -33.14
N ALA A 616 -6.57 26.08 -34.12
CA ALA A 616 -7.97 25.86 -34.48
C ALA A 616 -8.19 24.50 -35.17
N HIS A 617 -9.26 23.80 -34.79
CA HIS A 617 -9.71 22.59 -35.50
C HIS A 617 -10.68 22.96 -36.63
N ASN A 618 -10.25 22.78 -37.88
CA ASN A 618 -11.04 23.17 -39.06
C ASN A 618 -12.32 22.32 -39.24
N LYS A 619 -13.50 22.93 -39.08
CA LYS A 619 -14.79 22.39 -39.58
C LYS A 619 -15.16 23.05 -40.90
N GLU A 620 -15.57 22.28 -41.92
CA GLU A 620 -16.04 22.85 -43.19
C GLU A 620 -17.25 23.78 -42.97
N GLY A 621 -17.11 25.06 -43.34
CA GLY A 621 -18.22 26.01 -43.42
C GLY A 621 -18.35 27.03 -42.27
N GLU A 622 -17.53 26.98 -41.23
CA GLU A 622 -17.48 27.99 -40.16
C GLU A 622 -16.15 28.75 -40.17
N GLU A 623 -16.05 29.84 -39.41
CA GLU A 623 -14.87 30.74 -39.31
C GLU A 623 -13.62 29.95 -38.83
N ALA A 624 -12.97 29.23 -39.76
CA ALA A 624 -12.11 28.07 -39.49
C ALA A 624 -10.86 28.36 -38.64
N HIS A 625 -10.49 29.62 -38.45
CA HIS A 625 -9.36 30.04 -37.62
C HIS A 625 -9.76 30.40 -36.17
N LYS A 626 -11.05 30.46 -35.83
CA LYS A 626 -11.49 30.97 -34.52
C LYS A 626 -11.61 29.86 -33.47
N ALA A 627 -10.64 29.82 -32.57
CA ALA A 627 -10.62 28.93 -31.41
C ALA A 627 -9.88 29.59 -30.23
N TYR A 628 -9.75 28.88 -29.11
CA TYR A 628 -9.06 29.39 -27.93
C TYR A 628 -7.84 28.51 -27.60
N GLY A 629 -6.70 29.12 -27.37
CA GLY A 629 -5.47 28.44 -26.95
C GLY A 629 -5.56 27.96 -25.50
N PRO A 630 -4.50 27.33 -24.98
CA PRO A 630 -4.46 26.85 -23.62
C PRO A 630 -4.57 28.04 -22.65
N SER A 631 -5.56 28.04 -21.77
CA SER A 631 -5.63 29.01 -20.68
C SER A 631 -4.70 28.59 -19.54
N VAL A 632 -4.59 27.28 -19.32
CA VAL A 632 -3.83 26.67 -18.24
C VAL A 632 -3.17 25.39 -18.71
N PHE A 633 -2.06 24.99 -18.09
CA PHE A 633 -1.52 23.64 -18.24
C PHE A 633 -0.91 23.11 -16.94
N MET A 634 -0.81 21.78 -16.88
CA MET A 634 -0.09 21.01 -15.88
C MET A 634 0.94 20.11 -16.57
N LEU A 635 2.13 20.03 -16.01
CA LEU A 635 3.16 19.05 -16.35
C LEU A 635 3.67 18.41 -15.07
N GLY A 636 3.76 17.09 -15.03
CA GLY A 636 4.33 16.36 -13.91
C GLY A 636 5.20 15.19 -14.37
N LEU A 637 6.17 14.82 -13.54
CA LEU A 637 6.94 13.58 -13.66
C LEU A 637 6.05 12.41 -13.20
N GLU A 638 5.91 11.37 -14.01
CA GLU A 638 4.99 10.26 -13.77
C GLU A 638 5.62 9.28 -12.77
N GLY A 639 5.11 9.36 -11.54
CA GLY A 639 5.62 8.71 -10.33
C GLY A 639 4.91 9.22 -9.05
N ASP A 640 4.30 10.42 -9.10
CA ASP A 640 3.83 11.17 -7.91
C ASP A 640 2.40 11.76 -8.00
N LEU A 641 1.51 11.22 -8.83
CA LEU A 641 0.07 11.47 -8.59
C LEU A 641 -0.28 10.78 -7.27
N VAL A 642 -1.01 11.44 -6.35
CA VAL A 642 -1.70 10.71 -5.28
C VAL A 642 -2.64 9.77 -6.00
N THR A 643 -2.19 8.54 -6.14
CA THR A 643 -2.98 7.47 -6.70
C THR A 643 -3.54 6.70 -5.53
N TYR A 644 -4.78 6.30 -5.71
CA TYR A 644 -5.44 5.41 -4.81
C TYR A 644 -5.65 4.10 -5.50
N GLN A 645 -5.35 3.04 -4.76
CA GLN A 645 -5.63 1.70 -5.20
C GLN A 645 -7.12 1.44 -5.01
N LEU A 646 -7.80 1.06 -6.09
CA LEU A 646 -9.11 0.43 -6.05
C LEU A 646 -8.91 -1.08 -6.16
N THR A 647 -8.98 -1.76 -5.04
CA THR A 647 -9.07 -3.22 -5.00
C THR A 647 -10.54 -3.61 -5.14
N ALA A 648 -10.90 -4.10 -6.32
CA ALA A 648 -12.23 -4.63 -6.59
C ALA A 648 -12.16 -6.17 -6.68
N ASP A 649 -12.49 -6.83 -5.58
CA ASP A 649 -12.43 -8.28 -5.42
C ASP A 649 -13.78 -8.94 -5.69
N ASP A 650 -13.83 -10.27 -5.69
CA ASP A 650 -15.06 -11.04 -5.69
C ASP A 650 -15.02 -12.18 -4.67
N ASP A 651 -16.16 -12.78 -4.34
CA ASP A 651 -16.25 -13.92 -3.41
C ASP A 651 -15.78 -15.25 -4.01
N GLY A 652 -15.12 -15.23 -5.17
CA GLY A 652 -14.62 -16.40 -5.91
C GLY A 652 -15.62 -16.95 -6.93
N ASP A 653 -16.81 -16.37 -7.00
CA ASP A 653 -17.94 -16.83 -7.79
C ASP A 653 -18.30 -15.87 -8.95
N GLY A 654 -17.42 -14.90 -9.24
CA GLY A 654 -17.55 -13.99 -10.38
C GLY A 654 -16.26 -13.26 -10.74
N SER A 655 -16.39 -11.98 -11.07
CA SER A 655 -15.28 -11.06 -11.30
C SER A 655 -15.79 -9.62 -11.34
N VAL A 656 -14.90 -8.65 -11.18
CA VAL A 656 -15.21 -7.22 -11.35
C VAL A 656 -14.42 -6.63 -12.50
N GLN A 657 -15.10 -5.98 -13.44
CA GLN A 657 -14.45 -5.19 -14.49
C GLN A 657 -14.43 -3.71 -14.12
N LEU A 658 -13.26 -3.08 -14.26
CA LEU A 658 -13.04 -1.66 -13.98
C LEU A 658 -12.91 -0.84 -15.27
N SER A 659 -13.49 0.36 -15.28
CA SER A 659 -13.33 1.34 -16.36
C SER A 659 -13.08 2.75 -15.80
N PRO A 660 -11.89 3.36 -16.01
CA PRO A 660 -10.73 2.81 -16.72
C PRO A 660 -10.18 1.52 -16.05
N PRO A 661 -9.52 0.61 -16.78
CA PRO A 661 -8.83 -0.54 -16.17
C PRO A 661 -7.50 -0.08 -15.55
N GLY A 662 -7.03 -0.73 -14.49
CA GLY A 662 -5.70 -0.46 -13.94
C GLY A 662 -5.57 -0.64 -12.43
N GLY A 663 -6.67 -0.56 -11.67
CA GLY A 663 -6.65 -0.76 -10.21
C GLY A 663 -5.97 0.35 -9.42
N VAL A 664 -5.21 1.25 -10.07
CA VAL A 664 -4.56 2.42 -9.48
C VAL A 664 -5.02 3.64 -10.26
N TYR A 665 -5.56 4.62 -9.54
CA TYR A 665 -6.25 5.76 -10.14
C TYR A 665 -5.86 7.07 -9.45
N PRO A 666 -5.72 8.18 -10.18
CA PRO A 666 -5.46 9.48 -9.54
C PRO A 666 -6.57 9.87 -8.56
N ALA A 667 -6.22 10.58 -7.49
CA ALA A 667 -7.17 11.17 -6.56
C ALA A 667 -8.23 12.00 -7.30
N GLY A 668 -9.50 11.81 -6.94
CA GLY A 668 -10.68 12.38 -7.58
C GLY A 668 -11.18 11.62 -8.82
N ALA A 669 -10.47 10.60 -9.31
CA ALA A 669 -10.94 9.80 -10.44
C ALA A 669 -12.24 9.07 -10.10
N THR A 670 -13.18 9.04 -11.05
CA THR A 670 -14.39 8.20 -10.93
C THR A 670 -14.17 6.93 -11.73
N VAL A 671 -14.25 5.77 -11.06
CA VAL A 671 -14.10 4.46 -11.68
C VAL A 671 -15.46 3.79 -11.78
N THR A 672 -15.78 3.25 -12.95
CA THR A 672 -16.97 2.42 -13.15
C THR A 672 -16.66 0.97 -12.79
N LEU A 673 -17.50 0.36 -11.95
CA LEU A 673 -17.41 -1.05 -11.59
C LEU A 673 -18.53 -1.84 -12.28
N THR A 674 -18.18 -2.93 -12.95
CA THR A 674 -19.15 -3.83 -13.56
C THR A 674 -18.95 -5.22 -12.98
N PRO A 675 -19.86 -5.71 -12.11
CA PRO A 675 -19.79 -7.07 -11.61
C PRO A 675 -20.21 -8.04 -12.72
N VAL A 676 -19.35 -9.02 -13.00
CA VAL A 676 -19.55 -10.04 -14.03
C VAL A 676 -19.62 -11.39 -13.34
N ALA A 677 -20.84 -11.91 -13.20
CA ALA A 677 -21.07 -13.16 -12.49
C ALA A 677 -20.46 -14.36 -13.23
N GLY A 678 -19.89 -15.30 -12.46
CA GLY A 678 -19.37 -16.55 -12.98
C GLY A 678 -20.49 -17.50 -13.41
N PRO A 679 -20.17 -18.60 -14.11
CA PRO A 679 -21.18 -19.58 -14.54
C PRO A 679 -21.97 -20.14 -13.36
N GLY A 680 -23.27 -19.85 -13.30
CA GLY A 680 -24.17 -20.34 -12.24
C GLY A 680 -24.40 -19.37 -11.10
N TYR A 681 -23.88 -18.14 -11.19
CA TYR A 681 -23.95 -17.12 -10.16
C TYR A 681 -24.67 -15.85 -10.65
N ALA A 682 -25.19 -15.03 -9.74
CA ALA A 682 -25.66 -13.68 -10.04
C ALA A 682 -25.09 -12.68 -9.04
N PHE A 683 -24.84 -11.45 -9.49
CA PHE A 683 -24.39 -10.38 -8.60
C PHE A 683 -25.45 -10.11 -7.54
N GLY A 684 -25.09 -10.29 -6.27
CA GLY A 684 -25.94 -10.00 -5.12
C GLY A 684 -25.74 -8.56 -4.66
N HIS A 685 -24.58 -8.25 -4.09
CA HIS A 685 -24.29 -6.95 -3.51
C HIS A 685 -22.79 -6.64 -3.43
N TRP A 686 -22.46 -5.36 -3.29
CA TRP A 686 -21.12 -4.90 -2.93
C TRP A 686 -20.92 -4.98 -1.42
N SER A 687 -19.76 -5.45 -0.99
CA SER A 687 -19.29 -5.43 0.40
C SER A 687 -17.86 -4.90 0.47
N GLY A 688 -17.29 -4.80 1.66
CA GLY A 688 -15.97 -4.20 1.87
C GLY A 688 -16.04 -2.83 2.54
N PRO A 689 -14.88 -2.29 2.98
CA PRO A 689 -14.81 -1.05 3.75
C PRO A 689 -15.40 0.15 3.01
N ASP A 690 -15.34 0.17 1.67
CA ASP A 690 -15.76 1.31 0.84
C ASP A 690 -17.00 1.00 -0.03
N ALA A 691 -17.74 -0.07 0.30
CA ALA A 691 -18.94 -0.43 -0.48
C ALA A 691 -20.03 0.65 -0.46
N ASP A 692 -20.08 1.45 0.61
CA ASP A 692 -21.01 2.57 0.76
C ASP A 692 -20.64 3.77 -0.15
N ASP A 693 -19.41 3.83 -0.66
CA ASP A 693 -18.95 4.86 -1.60
C ASP A 693 -19.37 4.55 -3.06
N ILE A 694 -19.91 3.35 -3.30
CA ILE A 694 -20.43 2.97 -4.61
C ILE A 694 -21.80 3.63 -4.83
N VAL A 695 -21.85 4.46 -5.85
CA VAL A 695 -23.09 5.09 -6.32
C VAL A 695 -23.65 4.30 -7.50
N LEU A 696 -24.90 3.83 -7.39
CA LEU A 696 -25.65 3.28 -8.51
C LEU A 696 -26.51 4.37 -9.17
N SER A 697 -26.17 4.75 -10.40
CA SER A 697 -26.92 5.73 -11.18
C SER A 697 -27.13 5.24 -12.61
N GLY A 698 -28.38 5.17 -13.07
CA GLY A 698 -28.69 4.75 -14.44
C GLY A 698 -28.28 3.31 -14.78
N GLY A 699 -28.13 2.42 -13.79
CA GLY A 699 -27.69 1.03 -13.99
C GLY A 699 -26.17 0.84 -14.01
N VAL A 700 -25.40 1.87 -13.68
CA VAL A 700 -23.93 1.84 -13.64
C VAL A 700 -23.47 2.07 -12.19
N TYR A 701 -22.58 1.21 -11.69
CA TYR A 701 -21.92 1.39 -10.40
C TYR A 701 -20.65 2.22 -10.58
N THR A 702 -20.49 3.29 -9.79
CA THR A 702 -19.30 4.14 -9.82
C THR A 702 -18.76 4.39 -8.43
N ILE A 703 -17.45 4.47 -8.28
CA ILE A 703 -16.77 4.86 -7.05
C ILE A 703 -15.80 6.02 -7.32
N VAL A 704 -15.72 6.98 -6.41
CA VAL A 704 -14.77 8.11 -6.49
C VAL A 704 -13.54 7.77 -5.66
N MET A 705 -12.37 7.98 -6.24
CA MET A 705 -11.09 7.68 -5.62
C MET A 705 -10.61 8.86 -4.79
N ASP A 706 -11.07 8.99 -3.55
CA ASP A 706 -10.63 10.03 -2.60
C ASP A 706 -9.75 9.49 -1.45
N GLY A 707 -9.49 8.19 -1.47
CA GLY A 707 -8.60 7.37 -0.62
C GLY A 707 -8.42 6.00 -1.27
N ASP A 708 -7.52 5.15 -0.77
CA ASP A 708 -7.50 3.74 -1.18
C ASP A 708 -8.86 3.11 -0.91
N LYS A 709 -9.42 2.42 -1.90
CA LYS A 709 -10.75 1.84 -1.86
C LYS A 709 -10.68 0.33 -2.00
N ALA A 710 -11.38 -0.39 -1.14
CA ALA A 710 -11.56 -1.83 -1.28
C ALA A 710 -13.05 -2.19 -1.27
N VAL A 711 -13.48 -2.85 -2.34
CA VAL A 711 -14.85 -3.32 -2.53
C VAL A 711 -14.83 -4.75 -3.06
N THR A 712 -15.77 -5.57 -2.63
CA THR A 712 -15.91 -6.96 -3.04
C THR A 712 -17.30 -7.16 -3.63
N ALA A 713 -17.37 -7.66 -4.86
CA ALA A 713 -18.62 -8.12 -5.45
C ALA A 713 -18.96 -9.51 -4.92
N ASN A 714 -20.09 -9.64 -4.24
CA ASN A 714 -20.58 -10.94 -3.80
C ASN A 714 -21.55 -11.50 -4.84
N PHE A 715 -21.27 -12.71 -5.29
CA PHE A 715 -22.02 -13.45 -6.26
C PHE A 715 -22.70 -14.63 -5.57
N GLU A 716 -24.02 -14.61 -5.57
CA GLU A 716 -24.79 -15.65 -4.91
C GLU A 716 -25.15 -16.73 -5.92
N VAL A 717 -25.10 -18.01 -5.53
CA VAL A 717 -25.73 -19.09 -6.29
C VAL A 717 -27.22 -18.78 -6.30
N PRO A 718 -27.78 -18.33 -7.42
CA PRO A 718 -29.20 -18.15 -7.47
C PRO A 718 -29.79 -19.56 -7.47
N LEU A 719 -30.93 -19.74 -6.83
CA LEU A 719 -31.68 -20.99 -6.96
C LEU A 719 -32.25 -21.06 -8.38
N CYS A 720 -31.41 -21.44 -9.34
CA CYS A 720 -31.76 -21.43 -10.74
C CYS A 720 -32.63 -22.66 -11.05
N THR A 721 -33.77 -22.39 -11.66
CA THR A 721 -34.79 -23.38 -11.99
C THR A 721 -35.04 -23.33 -13.49
N ASP A 722 -35.11 -24.52 -14.11
CA ASP A 722 -35.55 -24.67 -15.49
C ASP A 722 -37.06 -24.93 -15.54
N VAL A 723 -37.75 -24.22 -16.42
CA VAL A 723 -39.16 -24.49 -16.75
C VAL A 723 -39.33 -24.64 -18.26
N SER A 724 -40.17 -25.60 -18.67
CA SER A 724 -40.56 -25.80 -20.07
C SER A 724 -42.06 -25.61 -20.21
N LEU A 725 -42.46 -24.46 -20.74
CA LEU A 725 -43.84 -24.00 -20.85
C LEU A 725 -44.41 -24.41 -22.20
N VAL A 726 -45.57 -25.08 -22.21
CA VAL A 726 -46.30 -25.38 -23.46
C VAL A 726 -46.99 -24.12 -23.96
N ALA A 727 -47.04 -23.91 -25.28
CA ALA A 727 -47.76 -22.78 -25.87
C ALA A 727 -49.21 -22.73 -25.36
N SER A 728 -49.61 -21.57 -24.84
CA SER A 728 -50.97 -21.30 -24.36
C SER A 728 -51.90 -20.90 -25.50
N ALA A 729 -51.36 -20.37 -26.59
CA ALA A 729 -52.07 -20.11 -27.84
C ALA A 729 -51.10 -20.18 -29.03
N ASP A 730 -51.55 -20.71 -30.16
CA ASP A 730 -50.87 -20.59 -31.45
C ASP A 730 -51.85 -20.57 -32.64
N THR A 731 -51.45 -19.92 -33.73
CA THR A 731 -52.19 -20.00 -35.01
C THR A 731 -51.23 -19.65 -36.12
N TRP A 732 -51.61 -19.96 -37.37
CA TRP A 732 -50.91 -19.43 -38.53
C TRP A 732 -51.86 -18.65 -39.44
N LEU A 733 -51.28 -17.75 -40.23
CA LEU A 733 -51.98 -16.76 -41.04
C LEU A 733 -51.68 -17.02 -42.51
N ARG A 734 -52.68 -16.84 -43.37
CA ARG A 734 -52.56 -17.16 -44.81
C ARG A 734 -53.16 -16.12 -45.72
N SER A 735 -52.31 -15.44 -46.48
CA SER A 735 -52.71 -14.44 -47.49
C SER A 735 -53.65 -14.94 -48.59
N SER A 736 -53.56 -16.22 -48.97
CA SER A 736 -54.40 -16.77 -50.03
C SER A 736 -55.85 -17.02 -49.62
N TYR A 737 -56.13 -17.03 -48.32
CA TYR A 737 -57.48 -17.13 -47.75
C TYR A 737 -57.59 -16.19 -46.54
N PRO A 738 -57.72 -14.88 -46.80
CA PRO A 738 -57.39 -13.89 -45.78
C PRO A 738 -58.39 -13.81 -44.61
N ASP A 739 -59.58 -14.38 -44.79
CA ASP A 739 -60.69 -14.45 -43.83
C ASP A 739 -60.74 -15.77 -43.04
N ARG A 740 -59.82 -16.71 -43.31
CA ARG A 740 -59.78 -18.01 -42.63
C ARG A 740 -58.83 -18.02 -41.45
N SER A 741 -59.27 -18.68 -40.38
CA SER A 741 -58.47 -18.89 -39.17
C SER A 741 -58.03 -20.36 -39.06
N TYR A 742 -56.93 -20.57 -38.35
CA TYR A 742 -56.25 -21.85 -38.24
C TYR A 742 -55.89 -22.22 -36.80
N GLY A 743 -56.48 -21.56 -35.79
CA GLY A 743 -56.24 -21.86 -34.37
C GLY A 743 -56.72 -23.23 -33.91
N GLY A 744 -57.47 -23.98 -34.73
CA GLY A 744 -57.83 -25.39 -34.49
C GLY A 744 -56.96 -26.41 -35.24
N SER A 745 -55.98 -25.94 -36.03
CA SER A 745 -55.09 -26.80 -36.83
C SER A 745 -54.09 -27.51 -35.94
N ALA A 746 -53.80 -28.80 -36.18
CA ALA A 746 -52.76 -29.55 -35.48
C ALA A 746 -51.32 -29.23 -35.93
N GLU A 747 -51.16 -28.37 -36.93
CA GLU A 747 -49.88 -27.89 -37.45
C GLU A 747 -49.86 -26.36 -37.60
N LEU A 748 -48.70 -25.76 -37.31
CA LEU A 748 -48.36 -24.37 -37.65
C LEU A 748 -47.53 -24.36 -38.94
N GLN A 749 -47.69 -23.29 -39.72
CA GLN A 749 -47.04 -23.19 -41.02
C GLN A 749 -46.53 -21.77 -41.31
N VAL A 750 -45.24 -21.68 -41.65
CA VAL A 750 -44.59 -20.44 -42.13
C VAL A 750 -44.09 -20.66 -43.55
N GLY A 751 -44.33 -19.69 -44.44
CA GLY A 751 -44.07 -19.82 -45.88
C GLY A 751 -43.24 -18.68 -46.42
N THR A 752 -42.29 -18.99 -47.32
CA THR A 752 -41.38 -17.97 -47.88
C THR A 752 -41.91 -17.29 -49.14
N SER A 753 -43.04 -17.72 -49.70
CA SER A 753 -43.51 -17.22 -50.99
C SER A 753 -43.95 -15.76 -50.93
N SER A 754 -43.35 -14.88 -51.75
CA SER A 754 -43.77 -13.48 -51.85
C SER A 754 -45.18 -13.32 -52.42
N ALA A 755 -45.68 -14.31 -53.18
CA ALA A 755 -47.01 -14.27 -53.79
C ALA A 755 -48.11 -14.78 -52.85
N ARG A 756 -47.74 -15.58 -51.85
CA ARG A 756 -48.64 -16.23 -50.89
C ARG A 756 -47.98 -16.36 -49.51
N PRO A 757 -47.63 -15.23 -48.86
CA PRO A 757 -47.00 -15.26 -47.55
C PRO A 757 -47.87 -15.95 -46.50
N GLN A 758 -47.19 -16.59 -45.55
CA GLN A 758 -47.76 -17.26 -44.38
C GLN A 758 -46.86 -17.02 -43.18
N ASN A 759 -47.44 -16.62 -42.06
CA ASN A 759 -46.76 -16.31 -40.80
C ASN A 759 -47.41 -17.09 -39.66
N SER A 760 -46.68 -17.33 -38.57
CA SER A 760 -47.24 -17.97 -37.37
C SER A 760 -47.25 -17.00 -36.19
N LEU A 761 -48.18 -17.21 -35.27
CA LEU A 761 -48.30 -16.53 -33.97
C LEU A 761 -48.26 -17.58 -32.87
N LEU A 762 -47.53 -17.33 -31.80
CA LEU A 762 -47.45 -18.20 -30.63
C LEU A 762 -47.43 -17.37 -29.34
N ARG A 763 -47.99 -17.88 -28.25
CA ARG A 763 -47.94 -17.25 -26.92
C ARG A 763 -47.82 -18.31 -25.84
N TRP A 764 -47.18 -17.96 -24.72
CA TRP A 764 -46.99 -18.80 -23.54
C TRP A 764 -47.53 -18.11 -22.29
N ASP A 765 -47.90 -18.91 -21.28
CA ASP A 765 -48.24 -18.43 -19.94
C ASP A 765 -47.02 -18.56 -19.03
N LEU A 766 -46.51 -17.44 -18.52
CA LEU A 766 -45.30 -17.37 -17.70
C LEU A 766 -45.60 -17.22 -16.20
N ASN A 767 -46.87 -17.25 -15.77
CA ASN A 767 -47.27 -17.00 -14.37
C ASN A 767 -46.67 -17.98 -13.34
N SER A 768 -46.08 -19.09 -13.78
CA SER A 768 -45.35 -20.02 -12.89
C SER A 768 -43.90 -19.58 -12.60
N ILE A 769 -43.39 -18.55 -13.26
CA ILE A 769 -42.09 -17.93 -13.01
C ILE A 769 -42.34 -16.74 -12.07
N PRO A 770 -41.67 -16.65 -10.91
CA PRO A 770 -41.84 -15.51 -10.01
C PRO A 770 -41.42 -14.18 -10.66
N PRO A 771 -42.13 -13.06 -10.43
CA PRO A 771 -41.79 -11.77 -11.04
C PRO A 771 -40.41 -11.23 -10.68
N GLU A 772 -39.87 -11.62 -9.53
CA GLU A 772 -38.54 -11.28 -9.04
C GLU A 772 -37.42 -12.13 -9.67
N ALA A 773 -37.77 -13.06 -10.57
CA ALA A 773 -36.79 -13.93 -11.21
C ALA A 773 -36.00 -13.22 -12.31
N THR A 774 -34.71 -13.50 -12.36
CA THR A 774 -33.82 -13.13 -13.46
C THR A 774 -33.74 -14.27 -14.47
N ILE A 775 -34.12 -14.02 -15.71
CA ILE A 775 -34.02 -14.96 -16.83
C ILE A 775 -32.57 -15.04 -17.30
N THR A 776 -31.97 -16.23 -17.21
CA THR A 776 -30.58 -16.46 -17.64
C THR A 776 -30.50 -16.97 -19.06
N THR A 777 -31.40 -17.88 -19.46
CA THR A 777 -31.49 -18.35 -20.86
C THR A 777 -32.94 -18.61 -21.27
N ALA A 778 -33.21 -18.48 -22.57
CA ALA A 778 -34.49 -18.83 -23.16
C ALA A 778 -34.31 -19.51 -24.52
N SER A 779 -35.15 -20.49 -24.84
CA SER A 779 -35.18 -21.17 -26.13
C SER A 779 -36.57 -21.65 -26.51
N LEU A 780 -36.82 -21.82 -27.81
CA LEU A 780 -38.06 -22.39 -28.32
C LEU A 780 -37.82 -23.80 -28.87
N THR A 781 -38.60 -24.77 -28.41
CA THR A 781 -38.60 -26.13 -28.96
C THR A 781 -39.82 -26.34 -29.85
N PHE A 782 -39.58 -26.81 -31.06
CA PHE A 782 -40.60 -27.16 -32.05
C PHE A 782 -40.42 -28.59 -32.53
N HIS A 783 -41.52 -29.31 -32.74
CA HIS A 783 -41.49 -30.57 -33.47
C HIS A 783 -41.71 -30.33 -34.97
N VAL A 784 -40.64 -30.36 -35.76
CA VAL A 784 -40.64 -30.06 -37.19
C VAL A 784 -41.16 -31.26 -37.99
N THR A 785 -42.32 -31.09 -38.63
CA THR A 785 -42.94 -32.09 -39.51
C THR A 785 -42.48 -31.94 -40.97
N GLU A 786 -42.21 -30.71 -41.42
CA GLU A 786 -41.69 -30.41 -42.76
C GLU A 786 -40.55 -29.38 -42.67
N PRO A 787 -39.28 -29.79 -42.92
CA PRO A 787 -38.13 -28.90 -42.85
C PRO A 787 -37.95 -28.09 -44.15
N THR A 788 -37.17 -27.01 -44.09
CA THR A 788 -36.94 -26.11 -45.22
C THR A 788 -35.49 -25.57 -45.23
N PRO A 789 -34.92 -25.26 -46.40
CA PRO A 789 -33.59 -24.66 -46.50
C PRO A 789 -33.59 -23.13 -46.30
N ASN A 790 -34.66 -22.54 -45.74
CA ASN A 790 -34.84 -21.10 -45.61
C ASN A 790 -34.85 -20.67 -44.13
N ALA A 791 -34.43 -19.44 -43.86
CA ALA A 791 -34.45 -18.83 -42.53
C ALA A 791 -35.73 -18.01 -42.29
N PHE A 792 -36.06 -17.82 -41.01
CA PHE A 792 -37.20 -17.03 -40.55
C PHE A 792 -36.77 -16.14 -39.39
N GLY A 793 -37.35 -14.94 -39.31
CA GLY A 793 -37.23 -14.04 -38.18
C GLY A 793 -38.27 -14.34 -37.11
N LEU A 794 -37.93 -14.06 -35.86
CA LEU A 794 -38.80 -14.15 -34.70
C LEU A 794 -38.93 -12.76 -34.09
N TYR A 795 -40.17 -12.32 -33.85
CA TYR A 795 -40.43 -10.96 -33.42
C TYR A 795 -41.46 -10.91 -32.30
N ASP A 796 -41.29 -9.95 -31.38
CA ASP A 796 -42.21 -9.66 -30.28
C ASP A 796 -43.47 -8.95 -30.79
N MET A 797 -44.65 -9.35 -30.31
CA MET A 797 -45.93 -8.75 -30.70
C MET A 797 -46.25 -7.50 -29.87
N ARG A 798 -46.73 -6.44 -30.53
CA ARG A 798 -47.15 -5.19 -29.88
C ARG A 798 -48.62 -5.19 -29.44
N ARG A 799 -49.39 -6.20 -29.84
CA ARG A 799 -50.84 -6.26 -29.58
C ARG A 799 -51.32 -7.69 -29.35
N SER A 800 -52.34 -7.79 -28.51
CA SER A 800 -53.08 -9.04 -28.31
C SER A 800 -53.79 -9.51 -29.58
N TRP A 801 -53.95 -10.82 -29.70
CA TRP A 801 -54.68 -11.50 -30.76
C TRP A 801 -55.52 -12.64 -30.17
N VAL A 802 -56.55 -13.06 -30.89
CA VAL A 802 -57.45 -14.14 -30.48
C VAL A 802 -57.23 -15.34 -31.39
N GLU A 803 -56.89 -16.48 -30.83
CA GLU A 803 -56.54 -17.68 -31.60
C GLU A 803 -57.71 -18.37 -32.31
N GLY A 804 -58.82 -18.57 -31.58
CA GLY A 804 -59.96 -19.38 -32.04
C GLY A 804 -59.72 -20.89 -32.00
N ASP A 805 -60.70 -21.64 -32.48
CA ASP A 805 -60.73 -23.11 -32.56
C ASP A 805 -61.00 -23.62 -33.99
N SER A 806 -61.01 -22.71 -34.96
CA SER A 806 -61.32 -22.99 -36.35
C SER A 806 -60.10 -23.53 -37.09
N ASP A 807 -60.30 -24.53 -37.94
CA ASP A 807 -59.30 -25.07 -38.85
C ASP A 807 -59.76 -24.89 -40.30
N ASP A 808 -59.03 -24.07 -41.05
CA ASP A 808 -59.30 -23.71 -42.46
C ASP A 808 -60.75 -23.26 -42.73
N ALA A 809 -61.32 -22.52 -41.78
CA ALA A 809 -62.68 -22.00 -41.85
C ALA A 809 -62.72 -20.48 -41.69
N THR A 810 -63.70 -19.83 -42.33
CA THR A 810 -63.94 -18.39 -42.17
C THR A 810 -64.28 -18.08 -40.71
N SER A 811 -63.57 -17.13 -40.11
CA SER A 811 -63.78 -16.76 -38.71
C SER A 811 -64.01 -15.27 -38.56
N THR A 812 -65.03 -14.93 -37.76
CA THR A 812 -65.31 -13.54 -37.34
C THR A 812 -64.95 -13.30 -35.88
N THR A 813 -64.25 -14.23 -35.24
CA THR A 813 -63.95 -14.20 -33.80
C THR A 813 -62.51 -14.59 -33.48
N SER A 814 -61.66 -14.79 -34.49
CA SER A 814 -60.27 -15.17 -34.30
C SER A 814 -59.37 -14.66 -35.42
N ALA A 815 -58.09 -14.59 -35.11
CA ALA A 815 -57.02 -14.12 -35.96
C ALA A 815 -57.01 -14.87 -37.29
N ASN A 816 -56.92 -14.08 -38.35
CA ASN A 816 -56.72 -14.50 -39.73
C ASN A 816 -55.76 -13.52 -40.39
N TRP A 817 -55.50 -13.68 -41.68
CA TRP A 817 -54.54 -12.81 -42.37
C TRP A 817 -54.95 -11.33 -42.32
N ALA A 818 -56.25 -11.02 -42.38
CA ALA A 818 -56.77 -9.66 -42.43
C ALA A 818 -56.95 -9.02 -41.04
N THR A 819 -57.27 -9.82 -40.01
CA THR A 819 -57.71 -9.33 -38.69
C THR A 819 -57.07 -10.10 -37.54
N TYR A 820 -56.85 -9.43 -36.38
CA TYR A 820 -56.20 -10.04 -35.21
C TYR A 820 -57.15 -10.70 -34.21
N ASP A 821 -58.45 -10.43 -34.34
CA ASP A 821 -59.52 -10.94 -33.47
C ASP A 821 -60.75 -11.42 -34.27
N GLY A 822 -60.63 -11.47 -35.61
CA GLY A 822 -61.73 -11.80 -36.53
C GLY A 822 -62.57 -10.61 -36.99
N VAL A 823 -62.34 -9.40 -36.46
CA VAL A 823 -63.11 -8.19 -36.78
C VAL A 823 -62.21 -7.00 -37.10
N SER A 824 -61.17 -6.80 -36.29
CA SER A 824 -60.28 -5.65 -36.27
C SER A 824 -59.04 -5.92 -37.13
N ALA A 825 -58.74 -5.02 -38.06
CA ALA A 825 -57.63 -5.20 -39.00
C ALA A 825 -56.25 -5.11 -38.32
N TRP A 826 -55.29 -5.87 -38.84
CA TRP A 826 -53.87 -5.64 -38.54
C TRP A 826 -53.40 -4.27 -39.08
N GLY A 827 -52.33 -3.71 -38.51
CA GLY A 827 -51.67 -2.53 -39.08
C GLY A 827 -51.10 -2.82 -40.47
N ALA A 828 -50.57 -4.03 -40.66
CA ALA A 828 -50.33 -4.65 -41.96
C ALA A 828 -50.76 -6.12 -41.93
N GLU A 829 -51.46 -6.56 -42.98
CA GLU A 829 -51.97 -7.93 -43.06
C GLU A 829 -50.87 -8.97 -42.76
N GLY A 830 -51.23 -10.04 -42.04
CA GLY A 830 -50.28 -11.05 -41.58
C GLY A 830 -49.47 -10.65 -40.36
N ALA A 831 -49.87 -9.59 -39.64
CA ALA A 831 -49.18 -9.04 -38.47
C ALA A 831 -47.77 -8.52 -38.79
N GLU A 832 -47.59 -7.87 -39.94
CA GLU A 832 -46.27 -7.49 -40.45
C GLU A 832 -45.86 -6.04 -40.10
N SER A 833 -46.73 -5.23 -39.48
CA SER A 833 -46.40 -3.82 -39.23
C SER A 833 -45.42 -3.66 -38.06
N PRO A 834 -44.21 -3.08 -38.27
CA PRO A 834 -43.22 -2.87 -37.20
C PRO A 834 -43.61 -1.76 -36.20
N ASN A 835 -44.63 -0.97 -36.55
CA ASN A 835 -45.10 0.15 -35.71
C ASN A 835 -46.36 -0.22 -34.92
N GLU A 836 -47.08 -1.24 -35.37
CA GLU A 836 -48.44 -1.49 -34.93
C GLU A 836 -48.67 -2.93 -34.48
N ASP A 837 -48.06 -3.92 -35.13
CA ASP A 837 -48.35 -5.34 -34.89
C ASP A 837 -47.22 -6.04 -34.15
N ARG A 838 -45.97 -5.76 -34.53
CA ARG A 838 -44.75 -6.36 -33.94
C ARG A 838 -43.61 -5.36 -33.78
N TYR A 839 -42.60 -5.69 -33.00
CA TYR A 839 -41.30 -5.00 -33.00
C TYR A 839 -40.43 -5.52 -34.16
N ASP A 840 -39.43 -4.73 -34.59
CA ASP A 840 -38.57 -5.05 -35.75
C ASP A 840 -37.18 -5.60 -35.38
N THR A 841 -37.00 -5.97 -34.11
CA THR A 841 -35.80 -6.64 -33.63
C THR A 841 -35.97 -8.15 -33.73
N ASN A 842 -35.06 -8.83 -34.43
CA ASN A 842 -35.06 -10.29 -34.51
C ASN A 842 -34.55 -10.89 -33.17
N LEU A 843 -35.33 -11.80 -32.58
CA LEU A 843 -35.12 -12.32 -31.22
C LEU A 843 -34.29 -13.61 -31.17
N TRP A 844 -33.83 -14.11 -32.32
CA TRP A 844 -32.92 -15.24 -32.40
C TRP A 844 -31.92 -15.07 -33.55
N ASP A 845 -30.84 -15.85 -33.54
CA ASP A 845 -29.81 -15.83 -34.59
C ASP A 845 -29.96 -17.04 -35.54
N ALA A 846 -31.20 -17.49 -35.75
CA ALA A 846 -31.51 -18.68 -36.51
C ALA A 846 -31.22 -18.52 -38.01
N VAL A 847 -30.23 -19.27 -38.50
CA VAL A 847 -29.87 -19.32 -39.92
C VAL A 847 -30.63 -20.43 -40.67
N ALA A 848 -30.53 -20.46 -42.00
CA ALA A 848 -31.22 -21.45 -42.85
C ALA A 848 -30.95 -22.92 -42.45
N SER A 849 -29.77 -23.25 -41.94
CA SER A 849 -29.46 -24.61 -41.47
C SER A 849 -30.22 -25.01 -40.20
N THR A 850 -30.74 -24.05 -39.43
CA THR A 850 -31.55 -24.30 -38.23
C THR A 850 -32.87 -25.01 -38.56
N PHE A 851 -33.42 -24.76 -39.75
CA PHE A 851 -34.75 -25.22 -40.15
C PHE A 851 -34.72 -26.44 -41.09
N ASN A 852 -33.54 -26.98 -41.40
CA ASN A 852 -33.35 -28.01 -42.43
C ASN A 852 -33.51 -29.47 -41.92
N ALA A 853 -33.89 -29.64 -40.65
CA ALA A 853 -34.04 -30.95 -40.00
C ALA A 853 -35.46 -31.18 -39.46
N SER A 854 -35.95 -32.42 -39.59
CA SER A 854 -37.22 -32.87 -38.99
C SER A 854 -37.05 -33.29 -37.53
N GLY A 855 -38.16 -33.45 -36.82
CA GLY A 855 -38.19 -33.88 -35.42
C GLY A 855 -38.06 -32.72 -34.43
N SER A 856 -37.77 -33.02 -33.17
CA SER A 856 -37.64 -32.00 -32.12
C SER A 856 -36.40 -31.13 -32.35
N GLN A 857 -36.61 -29.84 -32.58
CA GLN A 857 -35.55 -28.85 -32.76
C GLN A 857 -35.69 -27.78 -31.68
N THR A 858 -34.60 -27.45 -30.98
CA THR A 858 -34.55 -26.37 -30.00
C THR A 858 -33.69 -25.25 -30.55
N ILE A 859 -34.26 -24.04 -30.57
CA ILE A 859 -33.63 -22.84 -31.10
C ILE A 859 -33.47 -21.85 -29.96
N GLY A 860 -32.22 -21.47 -29.65
CA GLY A 860 -31.92 -20.49 -28.61
C GLY A 860 -32.38 -19.09 -29.01
N LEU A 861 -32.89 -18.32 -28.05
CA LEU A 861 -33.11 -16.89 -28.21
C LEU A 861 -31.77 -16.15 -28.05
N ASN A 862 -31.62 -15.02 -28.77
CA ASN A 862 -30.47 -14.14 -28.59
C ASN A 862 -30.71 -13.18 -27.41
N ALA A 863 -29.75 -12.29 -27.11
CA ALA A 863 -29.84 -11.36 -25.98
C ALA A 863 -31.13 -10.52 -26.00
N SER A 864 -31.57 -10.08 -27.19
CA SER A 864 -32.84 -9.34 -27.34
C SER A 864 -34.05 -10.21 -27.01
N GLY A 865 -34.04 -11.49 -27.42
CA GLY A 865 -35.11 -12.44 -27.10
C GLY A 865 -35.18 -12.77 -25.61
N VAL A 866 -34.04 -12.94 -24.94
CA VAL A 866 -33.97 -13.11 -23.48
C VAL A 866 -34.54 -11.88 -22.76
N ALA A 867 -34.20 -10.67 -23.22
CA ALA A 867 -34.71 -9.43 -22.64
C ALA A 867 -36.24 -9.27 -22.80
N VAL A 868 -36.82 -9.70 -23.93
CA VAL A 868 -38.28 -9.73 -24.11
C VAL A 868 -38.95 -10.67 -23.11
N VAL A 869 -38.39 -11.88 -22.93
CA VAL A 869 -38.92 -12.85 -21.95
C VAL A 869 -38.79 -12.32 -20.52
N GLN A 870 -37.68 -11.66 -20.16
CA GLN A 870 -37.51 -10.99 -18.87
C GLN A 870 -38.58 -9.92 -18.65
N GLY A 871 -38.81 -9.05 -19.63
CA GLY A 871 -39.82 -7.99 -19.54
C GLY A 871 -41.25 -8.52 -19.36
N TRP A 872 -41.55 -9.71 -19.88
CA TRP A 872 -42.84 -10.36 -19.61
C TRP A 872 -42.96 -10.92 -18.19
N VAL A 873 -41.85 -11.35 -17.58
CA VAL A 873 -41.83 -11.92 -16.22
C VAL A 873 -41.91 -10.82 -15.17
N ASP A 874 -41.12 -9.76 -15.31
CA ASP A 874 -41.11 -8.63 -14.35
C ASP A 874 -42.27 -7.63 -14.58
N GLY A 875 -43.03 -7.79 -15.67
CA GLY A 875 -44.18 -6.97 -16.02
C GLY A 875 -43.84 -5.63 -16.67
N ALA A 876 -42.57 -5.39 -17.06
CA ALA A 876 -42.17 -4.21 -17.82
C ALA A 876 -42.73 -4.20 -19.25
N LEU A 877 -43.05 -5.38 -19.81
CA LEU A 877 -43.63 -5.56 -21.14
C LEU A 877 -44.92 -6.39 -21.06
N ASP A 878 -45.92 -6.00 -21.84
CA ASP A 878 -47.13 -6.81 -22.02
C ASP A 878 -46.82 -8.08 -22.84
N ASN A 879 -47.13 -9.26 -22.30
CA ASN A 879 -46.97 -10.52 -23.04
C ASN A 879 -48.10 -10.71 -24.07
N HIS A 880 -47.80 -10.38 -25.32
CA HIS A 880 -48.69 -10.60 -26.46
C HIS A 880 -48.26 -11.79 -27.35
N GLY A 881 -47.18 -12.47 -27.00
CA GLY A 881 -46.61 -13.58 -27.75
C GLY A 881 -45.67 -13.13 -28.87
N LEU A 882 -45.28 -14.08 -29.71
CA LEU A 882 -44.30 -13.93 -30.77
C LEU A 882 -44.91 -14.23 -32.14
N THR A 883 -44.30 -13.67 -33.18
CA THR A 883 -44.58 -14.04 -34.57
C THR A 883 -43.33 -14.55 -35.28
N VAL A 884 -43.49 -15.65 -36.02
CA VAL A 884 -42.46 -16.20 -36.91
C VAL A 884 -42.80 -15.79 -38.33
N GLN A 885 -41.88 -15.04 -38.96
CA GLN A 885 -42.09 -14.45 -40.28
C GLN A 885 -40.87 -14.69 -41.18
N ARG A 886 -41.06 -14.57 -42.49
CA ARG A 886 -39.96 -14.63 -43.46
C ARG A 886 -39.10 -13.36 -43.38
N GLU A 887 -37.78 -13.49 -43.43
CA GLU A 887 -36.90 -12.32 -43.56
C GLU A 887 -36.89 -11.77 -44.99
N THR A 888 -36.89 -12.66 -45.99
CA THR A 888 -36.96 -12.30 -47.42
C THR A 888 -37.90 -13.24 -48.17
N GLY A 889 -38.79 -12.66 -48.96
CA GLY A 889 -39.72 -13.43 -49.79
C GLY A 889 -39.03 -14.06 -51.00
N THR A 890 -39.34 -15.32 -51.29
CA THR A 890 -38.85 -16.07 -52.45
C THR A 890 -39.97 -16.29 -53.47
N SER A 891 -39.59 -16.59 -54.72
CA SER A 891 -40.55 -17.02 -55.75
C SER A 891 -41.00 -18.48 -55.59
N SER A 892 -40.35 -19.25 -54.71
CA SER A 892 -40.66 -20.65 -54.40
C SER A 892 -41.66 -20.78 -53.24
N SER A 893 -42.52 -21.79 -53.31
CA SER A 893 -43.46 -22.15 -52.22
C SER A 893 -42.84 -23.23 -51.32
N ASN A 894 -41.84 -22.86 -50.52
CA ASN A 894 -41.30 -23.70 -49.46
C ASN A 894 -41.99 -23.38 -48.14
N TYR A 895 -42.19 -24.40 -47.30
CA TYR A 895 -42.88 -24.28 -46.02
C TYR A 895 -42.01 -24.85 -44.91
N TRP A 896 -42.04 -24.18 -43.77
CA TRP A 896 -41.65 -24.79 -42.50
C TRP A 896 -42.92 -25.15 -41.75
N LYS A 897 -43.09 -26.44 -41.43
CA LYS A 897 -44.24 -26.92 -40.66
C LYS A 897 -43.79 -27.56 -39.37
N VAL A 898 -44.53 -27.23 -38.32
CA VAL A 898 -44.31 -27.75 -36.97
C VAL A 898 -45.64 -28.16 -36.37
N ALA A 899 -45.62 -29.09 -35.42
CA ALA A 899 -46.80 -29.38 -34.61
C ALA A 899 -47.27 -28.12 -33.86
N SER A 900 -48.57 -27.92 -33.76
CA SER A 900 -49.19 -26.85 -32.96
C SER A 900 -49.55 -27.36 -31.56
N ARG A 901 -50.17 -26.51 -30.74
CA ARG A 901 -50.72 -26.89 -29.44
C ARG A 901 -51.89 -27.88 -29.54
N GLU A 902 -52.57 -27.95 -30.69
CA GLU A 902 -53.66 -28.90 -30.98
C GLU A 902 -53.14 -30.30 -31.32
N ALA A 903 -51.82 -30.48 -31.42
CA ALA A 903 -51.23 -31.79 -31.56
C ALA A 903 -51.73 -32.73 -30.45
N ALA A 904 -52.16 -33.93 -30.87
CA ALA A 904 -52.75 -34.93 -29.99
C ALA A 904 -51.74 -35.46 -28.95
N ASP A 905 -50.45 -35.42 -29.27
CA ASP A 905 -49.36 -35.75 -28.37
C ASP A 905 -48.73 -34.46 -27.82
N ASP A 906 -48.88 -34.24 -26.51
CA ASP A 906 -48.39 -33.05 -25.81
C ASP A 906 -46.86 -32.89 -25.89
N THR A 907 -46.12 -33.99 -26.10
CA THR A 907 -44.67 -33.94 -26.23
C THR A 907 -44.20 -33.29 -27.52
N LEU A 908 -45.09 -33.13 -28.51
CA LEU A 908 -44.78 -32.51 -29.80
C LEU A 908 -45.08 -31.02 -29.84
N ARG A 909 -45.81 -30.49 -28.84
CA ARG A 909 -46.31 -29.11 -28.85
C ARG A 909 -45.18 -28.09 -28.69
N PRO A 910 -45.32 -26.88 -29.26
CA PRO A 910 -44.32 -25.83 -29.13
C PRO A 910 -44.06 -25.47 -27.66
N ARG A 911 -42.80 -25.36 -27.27
CA ARG A 911 -42.39 -25.06 -25.88
C ARG A 911 -41.46 -23.86 -25.82
N LEU A 912 -41.65 -23.02 -24.81
CA LEU A 912 -40.70 -22.02 -24.36
C LEU A 912 -39.96 -22.60 -23.15
N ASN A 913 -38.68 -22.88 -23.32
CA ASN A 913 -37.82 -23.32 -22.23
C ASN A 913 -37.08 -22.11 -21.67
N VAL A 914 -37.17 -21.92 -20.36
CA VAL A 914 -36.62 -20.77 -19.65
C VAL A 914 -35.82 -21.28 -18.46
N SER A 915 -34.57 -20.84 -18.35
CA SER A 915 -33.79 -20.94 -17.11
C SER A 915 -33.87 -19.60 -16.41
N TYR A 916 -34.26 -19.61 -15.14
CA TYR A 916 -34.38 -18.39 -14.33
C TYR A 916 -33.87 -18.61 -12.91
N CYS A 917 -33.55 -17.52 -12.23
CA CYS A 917 -32.80 -17.49 -10.98
C CYS A 917 -33.50 -16.55 -9.99
N LEU A 918 -33.62 -16.95 -8.70
CA LEU A 918 -34.23 -16.14 -7.63
C LEU A 918 -33.16 -15.53 -6.71
N PRO A 919 -33.38 -14.33 -6.13
CA PRO A 919 -32.47 -13.72 -5.15
C PRO A 919 -32.40 -14.54 -3.84
N ALA A 920 -31.27 -14.50 -3.13
CA ALA A 920 -31.10 -15.25 -1.89
C ALA A 920 -31.94 -14.70 -0.73
N THR A 921 -32.48 -15.60 0.09
CA THR A 921 -33.39 -15.28 1.22
C THR A 921 -32.78 -15.52 2.60
N ASP A 922 -31.50 -15.91 2.67
CA ASP A 922 -30.90 -16.32 3.93
C ASP A 922 -30.56 -15.08 4.79
N PRO A 923 -30.90 -15.09 6.11
CA PRO A 923 -30.53 -14.01 7.02
C PRO A 923 -29.01 -13.90 7.17
N THR A 924 -28.45 -12.72 6.89
CA THR A 924 -27.00 -12.51 6.88
C THR A 924 -26.62 -11.32 7.77
N ILE A 925 -25.57 -11.48 8.58
CA ILE A 925 -24.97 -10.44 9.42
C ILE A 925 -23.57 -10.14 8.89
N THR A 926 -23.23 -8.87 8.77
CA THR A 926 -21.92 -8.40 8.29
C THR A 926 -21.33 -7.40 9.29
N THR A 927 -20.04 -7.54 9.59
CA THR A 927 -19.23 -6.59 10.38
C THR A 927 -18.07 -6.12 9.52
N SER A 928 -17.68 -4.84 9.61
CA SER A 928 -16.62 -4.27 8.75
C SER A 928 -15.21 -4.74 9.09
N VAL A 929 -15.01 -5.36 10.26
CA VAL A 929 -13.72 -5.88 10.73
C VAL A 929 -13.93 -7.22 11.47
N ALA A 930 -12.89 -8.04 11.54
CA ALA A 930 -12.84 -9.25 12.37
C ALA A 930 -12.24 -8.98 13.76
N SER A 931 -11.46 -7.91 13.92
CA SER A 931 -10.88 -7.47 15.18
C SER A 931 -10.72 -5.95 15.23
N LEU A 932 -10.62 -5.38 16.44
CA LEU A 932 -10.16 -4.01 16.66
C LEU A 932 -8.73 -4.04 17.21
N PRO A 933 -7.87 -3.07 16.85
CA PRO A 933 -6.53 -3.04 17.40
C PRO A 933 -6.57 -2.86 18.93
N ALA A 934 -5.47 -3.18 19.62
CA ALA A 934 -5.41 -3.21 21.09
C ALA A 934 -5.67 -1.84 21.74
N PHE A 935 -6.44 -1.82 22.83
CA PHE A 935 -6.77 -0.62 23.60
C PHE A 935 -5.82 -0.45 24.78
N ASP A 936 -5.40 0.78 25.07
CA ASP A 936 -4.60 1.09 26.25
C ASP A 936 -5.34 2.06 27.18
N SER A 937 -5.15 1.88 28.49
CA SER A 937 -5.75 2.73 29.53
C SER A 937 -4.91 2.72 30.80
N GLU A 938 -5.13 3.67 31.69
CA GLU A 938 -4.70 3.50 33.08
C GLU A 938 -5.71 2.65 33.86
N PRO A 939 -5.27 1.93 34.91
CA PRO A 939 -6.19 1.20 35.80
C PRO A 939 -7.30 2.09 36.37
N GLY A 940 -8.54 1.80 36.00
CA GLY A 940 -9.73 2.50 36.47
C GLY A 940 -10.26 3.56 35.52
N GLU A 941 -9.56 3.86 34.42
CA GLU A 941 -9.97 4.85 33.42
C GLU A 941 -10.37 4.17 32.09
N PRO A 942 -11.31 4.74 31.34
CA PRO A 942 -11.66 4.23 30.01
C PRO A 942 -10.57 4.60 28.98
N SER A 943 -10.26 3.68 28.08
CA SER A 943 -9.42 3.93 26.91
C SER A 943 -10.06 4.96 25.96
N GLN A 944 -9.28 5.45 24.99
CA GLN A 944 -9.87 6.05 23.80
C GLN A 944 -10.81 5.05 23.10
N GLU A 945 -11.89 5.56 22.53
CA GLU A 945 -12.87 4.74 21.80
C GLU A 945 -12.37 4.40 20.39
N ARG A 946 -12.73 3.20 19.92
CA ARG A 946 -12.54 2.74 18.53
C ARG A 946 -13.88 2.31 17.97
N SER A 947 -14.02 2.18 16.67
CA SER A 947 -15.32 1.83 16.07
C SER A 947 -15.22 0.89 14.89
N TYR A 948 -16.30 0.17 14.62
CA TYR A 948 -16.52 -0.62 13.41
C TYR A 948 -17.98 -0.50 12.97
N MET A 949 -18.31 -0.91 11.74
CA MET A 949 -19.67 -0.90 11.20
C MET A 949 -20.30 -2.30 11.28
N VAL A 950 -21.62 -2.33 11.46
CA VAL A 950 -22.43 -3.55 11.39
C VAL A 950 -23.66 -3.35 10.51
N SER A 951 -23.96 -4.31 9.64
CA SER A 951 -25.16 -4.35 8.80
C SER A 951 -25.73 -5.76 8.75
N ALA A 952 -26.98 -5.90 8.31
CA ALA A 952 -27.62 -7.20 8.14
C ALA A 952 -28.79 -7.12 7.15
N VAL A 953 -29.06 -8.22 6.45
CA VAL A 953 -30.17 -8.37 5.49
C VAL A 953 -30.96 -9.64 5.75
N ASN A 954 -32.21 -9.69 5.28
CA ASN A 954 -33.13 -10.81 5.46
C ASN A 954 -33.35 -11.24 6.93
N LEU A 955 -33.08 -10.37 7.90
CA LEU A 955 -33.29 -10.67 9.31
C LEU A 955 -34.77 -10.70 9.67
N THR A 956 -35.20 -11.75 10.36
CA THR A 956 -36.56 -11.87 10.91
C THR A 956 -36.66 -11.41 12.37
N ASP A 957 -35.52 -11.28 13.05
CA ASP A 957 -35.38 -10.84 14.45
C ASP A 957 -34.29 -9.76 14.59
N SER A 958 -34.34 -9.01 15.69
CA SER A 958 -33.33 -8.00 16.02
C SER A 958 -31.91 -8.57 16.09
N LEU A 959 -30.93 -7.78 15.64
CA LEU A 959 -29.52 -8.07 15.81
C LEU A 959 -29.09 -7.71 17.25
N LEU A 960 -28.62 -8.70 17.99
CA LEU A 960 -28.06 -8.52 19.34
C LEU A 960 -26.54 -8.48 19.26
N ILE A 961 -25.95 -7.41 19.80
CA ILE A 961 -24.51 -7.20 19.91
C ILE A 961 -24.12 -7.22 21.39
N ALA A 962 -23.13 -8.01 21.79
CA ALA A 962 -22.72 -8.13 23.18
C ALA A 962 -21.20 -8.12 23.35
N ALA A 963 -20.72 -7.22 24.20
CA ALA A 963 -19.30 -7.03 24.51
C ALA A 963 -18.79 -8.01 25.58
N PRO A 964 -17.50 -8.41 25.52
CA PRO A 964 -16.86 -9.19 26.58
C PRO A 964 -16.61 -8.33 27.84
N PRO A 965 -16.28 -8.95 28.99
CA PRO A 965 -15.94 -8.22 30.22
C PRO A 965 -14.86 -7.16 29.99
N GLU A 966 -14.96 -6.04 30.70
CA GLU A 966 -14.02 -4.90 30.63
C GLU A 966 -14.05 -4.12 29.30
N PHE A 967 -14.90 -4.53 28.36
CA PHE A 967 -15.23 -3.75 27.17
C PHE A 967 -16.68 -3.25 27.24
N ALA A 968 -16.92 -2.07 26.69
CA ALA A 968 -18.26 -1.50 26.56
C ALA A 968 -18.47 -1.00 25.14
N ILE A 969 -19.71 -1.10 24.66
CA ILE A 969 -20.12 -0.77 23.29
C ILE A 969 -21.23 0.29 23.28
N SER A 970 -21.28 1.11 22.24
CA SER A 970 -22.30 2.14 22.01
C SER A 970 -22.56 2.35 20.51
N THR A 971 -23.74 2.85 20.14
CA THR A 971 -24.01 3.38 18.79
C THR A 971 -23.80 4.89 18.70
N THR A 972 -23.25 5.52 19.75
CA THR A 972 -23.02 6.96 19.83
C THR A 972 -21.63 7.21 20.39
N SER A 973 -20.82 7.97 19.67
CA SER A 973 -19.49 8.41 20.12
C SER A 973 -19.59 9.20 21.43
N GLY A 974 -18.67 8.95 22.37
CA GLY A 974 -18.54 9.68 23.63
C GLY A 974 -19.63 9.41 24.68
N GLY A 975 -20.64 8.56 24.42
CA GLY A 975 -21.73 8.33 25.37
C GLY A 975 -22.56 7.08 25.10
N GLY A 976 -23.32 6.60 26.09
CA GLY A 976 -24.24 5.45 25.92
C GLY A 976 -23.60 4.06 26.02
N PHE A 977 -22.33 3.98 26.43
CA PHE A 977 -21.59 2.72 26.56
C PHE A 977 -22.22 1.75 27.55
N GLY A 978 -22.46 0.52 27.10
CA GLY A 978 -22.98 -0.58 27.90
C GLY A 978 -22.48 -1.94 27.38
N PRO A 979 -22.89 -3.05 28.01
CA PRO A 979 -22.43 -4.39 27.64
C PRO A 979 -23.13 -4.95 26.39
N THR A 980 -24.24 -4.35 25.95
CA THR A 980 -25.07 -4.87 24.85
C THR A 980 -25.76 -3.77 24.04
N ILE A 981 -25.91 -3.96 22.73
CA ILE A 981 -26.74 -3.17 21.81
C ILE A 981 -27.77 -4.10 21.17
N SER A 982 -28.99 -3.61 20.91
CA SER A 982 -30.00 -4.33 20.13
C SER A 982 -30.51 -3.44 18.99
N LEU A 983 -30.34 -3.88 17.75
CA LEU A 983 -30.76 -3.17 16.55
C LEU A 983 -31.94 -3.90 15.90
N THR A 984 -32.99 -3.17 15.53
CA THR A 984 -34.23 -3.74 14.96
C THR A 984 -34.25 -3.56 13.44
N PRO A 985 -34.40 -4.63 12.64
CA PRO A 985 -34.42 -4.51 11.18
C PRO A 985 -35.68 -3.80 10.69
N VAL A 986 -35.56 -3.04 9.60
CA VAL A 986 -36.67 -2.46 8.82
C VAL A 986 -36.74 -3.21 7.50
N ASP A 987 -37.88 -3.86 7.22
CA ASP A 987 -38.09 -4.72 6.04
C ASP A 987 -37.00 -5.80 5.87
N GLY A 988 -36.52 -6.34 7.00
CA GLY A 988 -35.47 -7.37 7.03
C GLY A 988 -34.05 -6.82 7.06
N THR A 989 -33.86 -5.50 7.01
CA THR A 989 -32.54 -4.87 6.84
C THR A 989 -32.14 -4.02 8.04
N ILE A 990 -30.90 -4.17 8.48
CA ILE A 990 -30.17 -3.25 9.36
C ILE A 990 -29.19 -2.48 8.47
N ALA A 991 -29.42 -1.18 8.30
CA ALA A 991 -28.47 -0.33 7.59
C ALA A 991 -27.11 -0.28 8.30
N SER A 992 -26.04 -0.01 7.55
CA SER A 992 -24.68 0.14 8.08
C SER A 992 -24.67 1.08 9.30
N THR A 993 -24.40 0.52 10.49
CA THR A 993 -24.54 1.20 11.78
C THR A 993 -23.19 1.18 12.52
N PRO A 994 -22.66 2.32 12.98
CA PRO A 994 -21.42 2.33 13.74
C PRO A 994 -21.61 1.77 15.15
N VAL A 995 -20.63 0.96 15.58
CA VAL A 995 -20.48 0.46 16.94
C VAL A 995 -19.15 0.97 17.50
N TYR A 996 -19.23 1.87 18.47
CA TYR A 996 -18.10 2.38 19.23
C TYR A 996 -17.80 1.44 20.39
N VAL A 997 -16.52 1.22 20.66
CA VAL A 997 -15.99 0.28 21.64
C VAL A 997 -14.96 1.00 22.48
N ARG A 998 -14.96 0.76 23.79
CA ARG A 998 -13.89 1.19 24.70
C ARG A 998 -13.55 0.10 25.69
N PHE A 999 -12.31 0.13 26.16
CA PHE A 999 -11.77 -0.73 27.19
C PHE A 999 -11.73 0.01 28.53
N MET A 1000 -12.06 -0.66 29.64
CA MET A 1000 -11.96 -0.09 30.98
C MET A 1000 -11.75 -1.20 31.99
N ARG A 1001 -10.50 -1.33 32.46
CA ARG A 1001 -10.11 -2.31 33.48
C ARG A 1001 -9.71 -1.61 34.76
N ALA A 1002 -10.16 -2.11 35.92
CA ALA A 1002 -9.96 -1.46 37.21
C ALA A 1002 -8.55 -1.62 37.83
N THR A 1003 -7.73 -2.53 37.30
CA THR A 1003 -6.40 -2.89 37.82
C THR A 1003 -5.45 -3.13 36.66
N GLU A 1004 -4.14 -3.02 36.87
CA GLU A 1004 -3.16 -3.33 35.83
C GLU A 1004 -3.35 -4.73 35.23
N GLY A 1005 -2.94 -4.87 33.96
CA GLY A 1005 -2.95 -6.12 33.22
C GLY A 1005 -3.81 -6.07 31.96
N THR A 1006 -3.90 -7.22 31.30
CA THR A 1006 -4.48 -7.34 29.96
C THR A 1006 -5.79 -8.11 29.96
N SER A 1007 -6.66 -7.79 29.00
CA SER A 1007 -7.93 -8.46 28.75
C SER A 1007 -8.16 -8.67 27.27
N THR A 1008 -8.73 -9.82 26.93
CA THR A 1008 -9.10 -10.17 25.55
C THR A 1008 -10.50 -10.77 25.53
N GLY A 1009 -11.18 -10.65 24.40
CA GLY A 1009 -12.50 -11.25 24.19
C GLY A 1009 -13.05 -10.94 22.82
N ALA A 1010 -14.31 -11.30 22.59
CA ALA A 1010 -15.00 -11.03 21.33
C ALA A 1010 -16.35 -10.37 21.56
N ILE A 1011 -16.63 -9.31 20.79
CA ILE A 1011 -17.95 -8.71 20.69
C ILE A 1011 -18.79 -9.58 19.76
N SER A 1012 -19.80 -10.25 20.31
CA SER A 1012 -20.66 -11.18 19.58
C SER A 1012 -21.85 -10.50 18.91
N HIS A 1013 -22.23 -10.97 17.72
CA HIS A 1013 -23.34 -10.49 16.90
C HIS A 1013 -24.23 -11.67 16.53
N THR A 1014 -25.50 -11.61 16.93
CA THR A 1014 -26.44 -12.74 16.77
C THR A 1014 -27.83 -12.28 16.38
N SER A 1015 -28.47 -12.99 15.45
CA SER A 1015 -29.90 -12.89 15.14
C SER A 1015 -30.42 -14.27 14.74
N VAL A 1016 -31.73 -14.50 14.85
CA VAL A 1016 -32.33 -15.80 14.55
C VAL A 1016 -32.21 -16.12 13.07
N GLY A 1017 -31.71 -17.31 12.76
CA GLY A 1017 -31.54 -17.79 11.38
C GLY A 1017 -30.26 -17.32 10.69
N ALA A 1018 -29.56 -16.31 11.24
CA ALA A 1018 -28.27 -15.87 10.74
C ALA A 1018 -27.11 -16.60 11.43
N SER A 1019 -26.04 -16.87 10.68
CA SER A 1019 -24.77 -17.34 11.26
C SER A 1019 -24.17 -16.23 12.15
N PRO A 1020 -23.80 -16.51 13.43
CA PRO A 1020 -23.21 -15.52 14.31
C PRO A 1020 -21.90 -14.92 13.78
N LYS A 1021 -21.65 -13.64 14.07
CA LYS A 1021 -20.38 -12.95 13.81
C LYS A 1021 -19.72 -12.51 15.12
N ALA A 1022 -18.41 -12.33 15.13
CA ALA A 1022 -17.66 -11.92 16.31
C ALA A 1022 -16.53 -10.96 15.91
N VAL A 1023 -16.33 -9.89 16.68
CA VAL A 1023 -15.23 -8.93 16.52
C VAL A 1023 -14.28 -9.06 17.71
N GLN A 1024 -13.04 -9.47 17.49
CA GLN A 1024 -12.05 -9.64 18.57
C GLN A 1024 -11.58 -8.28 19.11
N VAL A 1025 -11.38 -8.22 20.42
CA VAL A 1025 -10.89 -7.03 21.13
C VAL A 1025 -9.86 -7.43 22.18
N SER A 1026 -8.82 -6.60 22.34
CA SER A 1026 -7.78 -6.75 23.35
C SER A 1026 -7.45 -5.41 23.99
N GLY A 1027 -7.07 -5.37 25.27
CA GLY A 1027 -6.65 -4.14 25.90
C GLY A 1027 -5.79 -4.33 27.14
N THR A 1028 -4.95 -3.33 27.41
CA THR A 1028 -3.95 -3.30 28.49
C THR A 1028 -4.22 -2.11 29.40
N ALA A 1029 -4.21 -2.35 30.71
CA ALA A 1029 -4.14 -1.29 31.71
C ALA A 1029 -2.75 -1.30 32.38
N THR A 1030 -2.01 -0.20 32.30
CA THR A 1030 -0.66 -0.07 32.90
C THR A 1030 -0.50 1.27 33.62
N LEU A 1031 0.26 1.28 34.71
CA LEU A 1031 0.50 2.46 35.53
C LEU A 1031 1.91 3.03 35.27
N THR A 1032 2.00 4.26 34.77
CA THR A 1032 3.28 4.92 34.46
C THR A 1032 3.72 5.81 35.64
N PRO A 1033 4.89 5.59 36.28
CA PRO A 1033 5.36 6.42 37.40
C PRO A 1033 5.77 7.85 36.96
N PRO A 1034 5.65 8.87 37.84
CA PRO A 1034 6.08 10.23 37.53
C PRO A 1034 7.62 10.35 37.48
N TRP A 1035 8.11 11.21 36.59
CA TRP A 1035 9.55 11.48 36.35
C TRP A 1035 9.96 12.90 36.77
N THR A 1036 11.27 13.15 36.94
CA THR A 1036 11.82 14.49 37.20
C THR A 1036 13.05 14.76 36.34
N ALA A 1037 13.00 15.84 35.56
CA ALA A 1037 14.07 16.26 34.66
C ALA A 1037 14.80 17.51 35.19
N TYR A 1038 16.12 17.47 35.13
CA TYR A 1038 16.99 18.62 35.41
C TYR A 1038 17.74 19.02 34.15
N ASN A 1039 17.93 20.33 33.97
CA ASN A 1039 18.67 20.88 32.86
C ASN A 1039 19.67 21.94 33.30
N ASP A 1040 20.92 21.74 32.89
CA ASP A 1040 21.99 22.70 33.05
C ASP A 1040 22.10 23.55 31.79
N VAL A 1041 21.35 24.65 31.76
CA VAL A 1041 21.12 25.46 30.55
C VAL A 1041 22.41 26.06 30.00
N SER A 1042 23.45 26.16 30.84
CA SER A 1042 24.76 26.68 30.53
C SER A 1042 25.74 26.09 31.53
N GLY A 1043 26.81 25.43 31.07
CA GLY A 1043 27.78 24.79 31.95
C GLY A 1043 28.45 23.59 31.30
N THR A 1044 29.54 23.11 31.90
CA THR A 1044 30.18 21.83 31.52
C THR A 1044 30.35 20.95 32.75
N GLY A 1045 30.25 19.62 32.59
CA GLY A 1045 30.47 18.67 33.69
C GLY A 1045 29.26 18.44 34.59
N SER A 1046 28.05 18.43 34.02
CA SER A 1046 26.82 18.09 34.74
C SER A 1046 26.81 16.62 35.20
N PRO A 1047 26.06 16.28 36.26
CA PRO A 1047 25.82 14.89 36.65
C PRO A 1047 25.16 14.07 35.53
N SER A 1048 25.37 12.75 35.51
CA SER A 1048 24.70 11.82 34.59
C SER A 1048 23.17 11.96 34.64
N HIS A 1049 22.51 11.83 33.49
CA HIS A 1049 21.05 11.97 33.31
C HIS A 1049 20.50 13.40 33.47
N THR A 1050 21.39 14.39 33.61
CA THR A 1050 21.04 15.81 33.44
C THR A 1050 21.01 16.13 31.95
N THR A 1051 20.01 16.88 31.51
CA THR A 1051 19.99 17.40 30.14
C THR A 1051 20.80 18.69 30.02
N GLU A 1052 21.53 18.88 28.92
CA GLU A 1052 22.40 20.04 28.69
C GLU A 1052 21.91 20.82 27.46
N TYR A 1053 20.74 21.46 27.59
CA TYR A 1053 20.11 22.19 26.49
C TYR A 1053 20.22 23.70 26.69
N SER A 1054 20.81 24.38 25.71
CA SER A 1054 21.15 25.81 25.78
C SER A 1054 20.42 26.62 24.71
N ILE A 1055 20.84 27.87 24.50
CA ILE A 1055 20.27 28.77 23.49
C ILE A 1055 20.29 28.13 22.10
N GLY A 1056 19.16 28.14 21.41
CA GLY A 1056 19.05 27.63 20.04
C GLY A 1056 18.75 26.14 19.97
N THR A 1057 18.62 25.43 21.10
CA THR A 1057 18.10 24.06 21.11
C THR A 1057 16.67 24.05 20.57
N THR A 1058 16.43 23.23 19.56
CA THR A 1058 15.10 22.88 19.05
C THR A 1058 14.84 21.40 19.34
N ASN A 1059 13.72 21.11 19.99
CA ASN A 1059 13.26 19.74 20.28
C ASN A 1059 14.21 18.89 21.16
N GLY A 1060 14.79 19.47 22.22
CA GLY A 1060 15.65 18.72 23.14
C GLY A 1060 14.85 17.80 24.07
N MET A 1061 15.00 16.48 23.95
CA MET A 1061 14.30 15.49 24.79
C MET A 1061 14.75 15.51 26.25
N LEU A 1062 13.83 15.80 27.18
CA LEU A 1062 14.12 15.74 28.59
C LEU A 1062 14.31 14.30 29.07
N LEU A 1063 15.31 14.07 29.90
CA LEU A 1063 15.60 12.78 30.53
C LEU A 1063 15.11 12.77 31.98
N ASP A 1064 14.58 11.63 32.41
CA ASP A 1064 14.33 11.38 33.82
C ASP A 1064 15.66 11.22 34.55
N PHE A 1065 15.90 12.05 35.56
CA PHE A 1065 17.18 12.11 36.25
C PHE A 1065 17.52 10.81 36.99
N GLU A 1066 16.52 10.13 37.55
CA GLU A 1066 16.72 8.88 38.29
C GLU A 1066 17.06 7.71 37.37
N THR A 1067 16.34 7.57 36.26
CA THR A 1067 16.43 6.37 35.40
C THR A 1067 17.27 6.56 34.14
N GLY A 1068 17.46 7.80 33.69
CA GLY A 1068 18.08 8.12 32.41
C GLY A 1068 17.18 7.88 31.19
N ALA A 1069 15.92 7.48 31.41
CA ALA A 1069 14.96 7.26 30.34
C ALA A 1069 14.44 8.58 29.75
N GLU A 1070 14.10 8.56 28.46
CA GLU A 1070 13.42 9.69 27.81
C GLU A 1070 12.02 9.88 28.39
N THR A 1071 11.66 11.14 28.67
CA THR A 1071 10.36 11.49 29.29
C THR A 1071 9.23 11.66 28.29
N GLY A 1072 9.55 11.77 26.99
CA GLY A 1072 8.62 12.17 25.94
C GLY A 1072 8.34 13.67 25.85
N VAL A 1073 8.87 14.48 26.79
CA VAL A 1073 8.75 15.94 26.76
C VAL A 1073 10.00 16.55 26.14
N THR A 1074 9.81 17.45 25.20
CA THR A 1074 10.93 18.18 24.59
C THR A 1074 10.95 19.65 25.01
N VAL A 1075 12.13 20.26 25.02
CA VAL A 1075 12.32 21.68 25.28
C VAL A 1075 12.90 22.39 24.05
N THR A 1076 12.35 23.54 23.74
CA THR A 1076 12.81 24.43 22.68
C THR A 1076 13.19 25.79 23.28
N ALA A 1077 14.43 26.21 23.07
CA ALA A 1077 15.01 27.44 23.61
C ALA A 1077 15.12 28.51 22.51
N THR A 1078 14.22 29.51 22.53
CA THR A 1078 14.21 30.61 21.54
C THR A 1078 14.57 31.95 22.17
N THR A 1079 15.13 32.86 21.37
CA THR A 1079 15.58 34.18 21.86
C THR A 1079 15.21 35.30 20.89
N SER A 1080 15.10 36.52 21.40
CA SER A 1080 14.76 37.70 20.60
C SER A 1080 15.97 38.42 19.98
N GLY A 1081 17.18 37.92 20.23
CA GLY A 1081 18.45 38.54 19.85
C GLY A 1081 19.64 37.67 20.27
N GLU A 1082 20.86 38.07 19.92
CA GLU A 1082 22.06 37.28 20.24
C GLU A 1082 22.35 37.27 21.75
N LEU A 1083 22.12 36.12 22.40
CA LEU A 1083 22.54 35.82 23.76
C LEU A 1083 23.84 34.99 23.74
N PHE A 1084 24.62 35.12 24.80
CA PHE A 1084 25.86 34.37 24.99
C PHE A 1084 25.69 33.33 26.09
N ASP A 1085 26.15 32.14 25.77
CA ASP A 1085 26.42 31.10 26.74
C ASP A 1085 27.74 31.39 27.46
N TYR A 1086 27.72 31.33 28.79
CA TYR A 1086 28.89 31.64 29.62
C TYR A 1086 29.07 30.59 30.73
N GLU A 1087 29.66 29.47 30.34
CA GLU A 1087 29.80 28.20 31.08
C GLU A 1087 30.47 28.32 32.46
N ASP A 1088 31.42 29.26 32.63
CA ASP A 1088 32.19 29.46 33.88
C ASP A 1088 31.91 30.83 34.52
N GLY A 1089 30.75 31.40 34.20
CA GLY A 1089 30.41 32.76 34.58
C GLY A 1089 29.90 32.92 36.00
N GLY A 1090 29.22 31.92 36.52
CA GLY A 1090 28.41 31.95 37.72
C GLY A 1090 29.05 31.34 38.94
N GLY A 1091 28.20 30.92 39.86
CA GLY A 1091 28.60 30.18 41.03
C GLY A 1091 27.41 29.67 41.83
N PRO A 1092 27.62 28.68 42.70
CA PRO A 1092 26.56 28.11 43.53
C PRO A 1092 25.98 29.15 44.50
N THR A 1093 24.77 28.86 44.98
CA THR A 1093 24.13 29.62 46.06
C THR A 1093 24.47 29.02 47.42
N ASP A 1094 24.22 29.76 48.50
CA ASP A 1094 24.50 29.29 49.86
C ASP A 1094 23.57 28.14 50.26
N ALA A 1095 24.09 27.17 51.02
CA ALA A 1095 23.32 26.04 51.53
C ALA A 1095 22.12 26.50 52.37
N GLY A 1096 20.97 25.84 52.20
CA GLY A 1096 19.70 26.20 52.85
C GLY A 1096 18.88 27.26 52.11
N THR A 1097 19.29 27.65 50.90
CA THR A 1097 18.47 28.46 49.97
C THR A 1097 17.68 27.56 49.02
N ASP A 1098 16.52 28.01 48.52
CA ASP A 1098 15.69 27.20 47.60
C ASP A 1098 16.46 26.76 46.34
N ALA A 1099 17.28 27.64 45.78
CA ALA A 1099 18.13 27.31 44.63
C ALA A 1099 19.14 26.20 44.97
N TYR A 1100 19.74 26.23 46.16
CA TYR A 1100 20.68 25.19 46.58
C TYR A 1100 19.97 23.84 46.75
N GLU A 1101 18.84 23.82 47.46
CA GLU A 1101 18.11 22.59 47.74
C GLU A 1101 17.53 21.93 46.48
N ILE A 1102 17.19 22.72 45.46
CA ILE A 1102 16.67 22.18 44.18
C ILE A 1102 17.81 21.69 43.29
N PHE A 1103 18.93 22.42 43.20
CA PHE A 1103 19.89 22.26 42.10
C PHE A 1103 21.29 21.74 42.48
N ALA A 1104 21.75 21.89 43.73
CA ALA A 1104 23.19 21.74 44.05
C ALA A 1104 23.79 20.35 43.80
N ASP A 1105 22.99 19.29 43.89
CA ASP A 1105 23.42 17.90 43.63
C ASP A 1105 22.93 17.36 42.27
N HIS A 1106 22.21 18.18 41.48
CA HIS A 1106 21.53 17.77 40.25
C HIS A 1106 22.08 18.44 38.98
N VAL A 1107 22.66 19.65 39.07
CA VAL A 1107 23.20 20.40 37.92
C VAL A 1107 24.49 21.14 38.30
N ASN A 1108 25.32 21.53 37.33
CA ASN A 1108 26.47 22.40 37.61
C ASN A 1108 26.04 23.89 37.58
N MET A 1109 26.01 24.52 38.77
CA MET A 1109 25.54 25.91 38.89
C MET A 1109 26.51 27.00 38.38
N ALA A 1110 27.52 26.64 37.60
CA ALA A 1110 28.57 27.54 37.14
C ALA A 1110 28.18 28.34 35.89
N GLY A 1111 27.32 27.87 35.00
CA GLY A 1111 27.03 28.63 33.78
C GLY A 1111 25.85 29.59 33.90
N ASN A 1112 25.82 30.57 33.00
CA ASN A 1112 24.70 31.49 32.86
C ASN A 1112 24.58 31.98 31.42
N ILE A 1113 23.34 32.06 30.95
CA ILE A 1113 22.98 32.77 29.72
C ILE A 1113 22.88 34.28 29.96
N GLN A 1114 23.64 35.07 29.20
CA GLN A 1114 23.70 36.53 29.34
C GLN A 1114 23.63 37.28 28.00
N TYR A 1115 23.17 38.52 28.04
CA TYR A 1115 23.11 39.40 26.87
C TYR A 1115 24.42 40.18 26.62
N ASN A 1116 24.68 40.58 25.36
CA ASN A 1116 25.87 41.34 24.97
C ASN A 1116 25.94 42.72 25.65
N VAL A 1117 27.04 43.03 26.34
CA VAL A 1117 27.23 44.31 27.05
C VAL A 1117 27.43 45.54 26.13
N SER A 1118 27.51 45.36 24.80
CA SER A 1118 27.80 46.43 23.82
C SER A 1118 26.60 46.97 23.01
N ASP A 1119 25.40 46.41 23.14
CA ASP A 1119 24.20 46.82 22.38
C ASP A 1119 23.05 47.17 23.36
N PRO A 1120 22.33 48.31 23.25
CA PRO A 1120 21.32 48.71 24.24
C PRO A 1120 19.89 48.19 23.93
N ALA A 1121 19.73 46.99 23.36
CA ALA A 1121 18.42 46.44 23.00
C ALA A 1121 17.84 45.52 24.10
N ASP A 1122 16.50 45.51 24.22
CA ASP A 1122 15.75 44.59 25.07
C ASP A 1122 15.87 43.15 24.56
N PHE A 1123 15.86 42.17 25.46
CA PHE A 1123 15.98 40.75 25.10
C PHE A 1123 15.00 39.87 25.87
N TRP A 1124 14.62 38.74 25.27
CA TRP A 1124 13.98 37.63 25.96
C TRP A 1124 14.57 36.29 25.52
N MET A 1125 14.46 35.30 26.41
CA MET A 1125 14.70 33.89 26.16
C MET A 1125 13.50 33.08 26.63
N ASP A 1126 12.93 32.29 25.75
CA ASP A 1126 11.80 31.41 26.01
C ASP A 1126 12.28 29.96 26.07
N LEU A 1127 11.86 29.25 27.11
CA LEU A 1127 11.89 27.79 27.17
C LEU A 1127 10.46 27.31 26.95
N THR A 1128 10.19 26.72 25.79
CA THR A 1128 8.91 26.09 25.47
C THR A 1128 9.04 24.59 25.69
N PHE A 1129 8.12 24.03 26.45
CA PHE A 1129 8.03 22.60 26.73
C PHE A 1129 6.88 22.01 25.94
N ASP A 1130 7.15 20.99 25.13
CA ASP A 1130 6.20 20.33 24.23
C ASP A 1130 6.12 18.82 24.54
N GLY A 1131 5.01 18.17 24.17
CA GLY A 1131 4.81 16.74 24.45
C GLY A 1131 4.30 16.44 25.87
N LEU A 1132 3.78 17.45 26.58
CA LEU A 1132 3.17 17.27 27.90
C LEU A 1132 1.75 16.70 27.78
N ASP A 1133 1.35 15.84 28.72
CA ASP A 1133 -0.02 15.35 28.83
C ASP A 1133 -0.92 16.44 29.44
N PRO A 1134 -1.93 16.96 28.72
CA PRO A 1134 -2.83 18.00 29.24
C PRO A 1134 -3.65 17.56 30.46
N ASN A 1135 -3.73 16.25 30.75
CA ASN A 1135 -4.45 15.69 31.89
C ASN A 1135 -3.61 15.58 33.16
N LYS A 1136 -2.28 15.69 33.05
CA LYS A 1136 -1.36 15.63 34.19
C LYS A 1136 -1.03 17.03 34.71
N THR A 1137 -0.29 17.08 35.82
CA THR A 1137 0.20 18.36 36.37
C THR A 1137 1.71 18.38 36.48
N TYR A 1138 2.29 19.57 36.34
CA TYR A 1138 3.73 19.75 36.34
C TYR A 1138 4.20 20.76 37.37
N THR A 1139 5.47 20.66 37.75
CA THR A 1139 6.18 21.63 38.56
C THR A 1139 7.41 22.11 37.81
N PHE A 1140 7.53 23.42 37.61
CA PHE A 1140 8.69 24.05 36.96
C PHE A 1140 9.42 24.95 37.96
N ALA A 1141 10.75 24.89 37.96
CA ALA A 1141 11.62 25.76 38.74
C ALA A 1141 12.83 26.22 37.91
N ALA A 1142 13.21 27.50 37.98
CA ALA A 1142 14.41 28.01 37.32
C ALA A 1142 15.09 29.13 38.09
N THR A 1143 16.40 29.25 37.90
CA THR A 1143 17.21 30.35 38.47
C THR A 1143 18.48 30.62 37.66
N ALA A 1144 19.20 31.66 38.06
CA ALA A 1144 20.52 32.05 37.56
C ALA A 1144 21.30 32.75 38.69
N ASN A 1145 22.62 32.58 38.72
CA ASN A 1145 23.48 33.26 39.68
C ASN A 1145 24.86 33.56 39.09
N ARG A 1146 25.16 34.86 38.90
CA ARG A 1146 26.48 35.30 38.46
C ARG A 1146 27.55 35.33 39.55
N ALA A 1147 27.13 35.33 40.82
CA ALA A 1147 28.02 35.50 41.99
C ALA A 1147 28.88 36.79 41.95
N GLY A 1148 28.34 37.92 41.46
CA GLY A 1148 29.01 39.21 41.53
C GLY A 1148 29.28 39.65 42.98
N GLY A 1149 30.47 40.18 43.27
CA GLY A 1149 30.79 40.82 44.55
C GLY A 1149 31.36 39.95 45.69
N THR A 1150 31.42 38.62 45.57
CA THR A 1150 31.89 37.73 46.67
C THR A 1150 33.36 37.28 46.58
N GLY A 1151 34.03 37.50 45.44
CA GLY A 1151 35.41 37.08 45.19
C GLY A 1151 36.31 38.13 44.53
N GLY A 1152 36.93 39.01 45.34
CA GLY A 1152 38.27 39.61 45.12
C GLY A 1152 38.56 40.55 43.94
N SER A 1153 37.87 40.49 42.80
CA SER A 1153 38.16 41.34 41.63
C SER A 1153 36.98 41.70 40.72
N SER A 1154 35.79 41.11 40.92
CA SER A 1154 34.60 41.39 40.11
C SER A 1154 33.69 42.46 40.77
N PRO A 1155 33.16 43.44 40.01
CA PRO A 1155 32.17 44.38 40.51
C PRO A 1155 30.91 43.69 41.05
N SER A 1156 30.28 44.30 42.05
CA SER A 1156 28.94 43.96 42.55
C SER A 1156 27.88 44.30 41.47
N TYR A 1157 26.84 43.45 41.31
CA TYR A 1157 25.82 43.54 40.25
C TYR A 1157 24.35 43.54 40.74
N PRO A 1158 23.99 44.30 41.79
CA PRO A 1158 22.65 44.29 42.37
C PRO A 1158 21.57 44.84 41.44
N GLU A 1159 21.96 45.54 40.37
CA GLU A 1159 21.06 46.11 39.37
C GLU A 1159 20.55 45.09 38.33
N ARG A 1160 21.09 43.87 38.31
CA ARG A 1160 20.79 42.86 37.29
C ARG A 1160 19.62 41.98 37.70
N ILE A 1161 18.42 42.37 37.28
CA ILE A 1161 17.15 41.79 37.70
C ILE A 1161 16.44 41.13 36.51
N THR A 1162 16.22 39.81 36.63
CA THR A 1162 15.49 39.02 35.63
C THR A 1162 14.05 38.87 36.06
N ARG A 1163 13.13 39.01 35.10
CA ARG A 1163 11.71 38.65 35.23
C ARG A 1163 11.45 37.35 34.47
N TYR A 1164 10.83 36.40 35.15
CA TYR A 1164 10.36 35.13 34.61
C TYR A 1164 8.84 35.16 34.46
N THR A 1165 8.31 34.75 33.31
CA THR A 1165 6.87 34.74 33.04
C THR A 1165 6.45 33.42 32.39
N ILE A 1166 5.48 32.72 32.98
CA ILE A 1166 4.87 31.53 32.39
C ILE A 1166 3.66 31.91 31.52
N SER A 1167 3.52 31.28 30.36
CA SER A 1167 2.41 31.45 29.41
C SER A 1167 2.11 30.15 28.66
N GLY A 1168 0.94 30.05 28.02
CA GLY A 1168 0.52 28.84 27.29
C GLY A 1168 -0.13 27.76 28.17
N ALA A 1169 0.16 27.75 29.49
CA ALA A 1169 -0.49 26.87 30.44
C ALA A 1169 -1.96 27.26 30.71
N ASP A 1170 -2.86 26.27 30.77
CA ASP A 1170 -4.28 26.43 31.13
C ASP A 1170 -4.46 26.74 32.64
N GLY A 1171 -3.43 26.48 33.45
CA GLY A 1171 -3.35 26.91 34.84
C GLY A 1171 -1.97 26.69 35.44
N ALA A 1172 -1.56 27.56 36.36
CA ALA A 1172 -0.31 27.42 37.12
C ALA A 1172 -0.44 28.15 38.47
N THR A 1173 0.15 27.62 39.54
CA THR A 1173 0.16 28.24 40.87
C THR A 1173 1.55 28.75 41.19
N ASN A 1174 1.70 30.06 41.43
CA ASN A 1174 2.99 30.61 41.86
C ASN A 1174 3.46 30.00 43.18
N ALA A 1175 4.65 29.41 43.17
CA ALA A 1175 5.30 28.80 44.32
C ALA A 1175 6.75 29.28 44.48
N SER A 1176 7.10 30.44 43.90
CA SER A 1176 8.45 31.01 43.88
C SER A 1176 8.98 31.32 45.29
N SER A 1177 10.30 31.45 45.42
CA SER A 1177 10.97 31.67 46.71
C SER A 1177 10.42 32.85 47.49
N ALA A 1178 10.37 32.72 48.81
CA ALA A 1178 9.94 33.81 49.69
C ALA A 1178 10.92 35.00 49.60
N GLY A 1179 10.46 36.13 49.04
CA GLY A 1179 11.28 37.34 48.87
C GLY A 1179 11.46 37.77 47.41
N VAL A 1180 11.04 36.96 46.43
CA VAL A 1180 10.97 37.42 45.03
C VAL A 1180 9.93 38.52 44.86
N GLY A 1181 10.14 39.41 43.90
CA GLY A 1181 9.13 40.36 43.47
C GLY A 1181 8.05 39.65 42.66
N ILE A 1182 6.78 39.94 42.94
CA ILE A 1182 5.63 39.35 42.24
C ILE A 1182 4.97 40.43 41.40
N VAL A 1183 4.90 40.23 40.08
CA VAL A 1183 4.14 41.09 39.16
C VAL A 1183 2.71 40.57 39.04
N SER A 1184 2.56 39.26 38.85
CA SER A 1184 1.30 38.52 38.85
C SER A 1184 1.55 37.08 39.31
N ASN A 1185 0.51 36.25 39.34
CA ASN A 1185 0.66 34.82 39.60
C ASN A 1185 1.61 34.17 38.56
N GLU A 1186 1.53 34.61 37.31
CA GLU A 1186 2.30 34.09 36.17
C GLU A 1186 3.68 34.74 36.03
N SER A 1187 4.01 35.80 36.79
CA SER A 1187 5.22 36.58 36.54
C SER A 1187 5.91 37.08 37.82
N VAL A 1188 7.18 36.72 37.98
CA VAL A 1188 8.03 37.05 39.14
C VAL A 1188 9.39 37.62 38.70
N TYR A 1189 10.07 38.34 39.59
CA TYR A 1189 11.40 38.89 39.31
C TYR A 1189 12.31 38.92 40.54
N PHE A 1190 13.61 38.77 40.33
CA PHE A 1190 14.63 38.90 41.36
C PHE A 1190 16.02 39.18 40.76
N CYS A 1191 16.99 39.54 41.61
CA CYS A 1191 18.36 39.80 41.17
C CYS A 1191 19.09 38.48 40.88
N THR A 1192 19.48 38.26 39.64
CA THR A 1192 20.27 37.10 39.18
C THR A 1192 21.77 37.40 39.14
N GLY A 1193 22.16 38.67 39.22
CA GLY A 1193 23.57 39.09 39.31
C GLY A 1193 24.24 38.77 40.66
N GLU A 1194 23.46 38.84 41.76
CA GLU A 1194 23.92 38.60 43.14
C GLU A 1194 22.95 37.68 43.89
N ASN A 1195 22.72 36.48 43.35
CA ASN A 1195 21.76 35.54 43.93
C ASN A 1195 22.42 34.52 44.89
N THR A 1196 23.71 34.65 45.21
CA THR A 1196 24.42 33.67 46.08
C THR A 1196 23.77 33.51 47.45
N ALA A 1197 23.58 34.60 48.19
CA ALA A 1197 23.08 34.53 49.58
C ALA A 1197 21.56 34.40 49.69
N ALA A 1198 20.82 34.81 48.65
CA ALA A 1198 19.36 34.74 48.62
C ALA A 1198 18.86 33.42 48.04
N GLY A 1199 19.54 32.90 47.01
CA GLY A 1199 19.19 31.69 46.28
C GLY A 1199 17.73 31.61 45.86
N TYR A 1200 17.22 32.72 45.31
CA TYR A 1200 15.85 32.80 44.84
C TYR A 1200 15.62 31.98 43.57
N VAL A 1201 14.42 31.41 43.46
CA VAL A 1201 13.96 30.58 42.34
C VAL A 1201 12.60 31.07 41.86
N ALA A 1202 12.43 31.17 40.55
CA ALA A 1202 11.10 31.29 39.93
C ALA A 1202 10.49 29.89 39.85
N ARG A 1203 9.35 29.66 40.52
CA ARG A 1203 8.70 28.35 40.60
C ARG A 1203 7.18 28.44 40.43
N TRP A 1204 6.64 27.47 39.70
CA TRP A 1204 5.20 27.24 39.57
C TRP A 1204 4.87 25.76 39.81
N ASP A 1205 3.85 25.52 40.63
CA ASP A 1205 3.27 24.19 40.92
C ASP A 1205 1.91 24.04 40.23
N ASN A 1206 1.44 22.80 40.09
CA ASN A 1206 0.14 22.44 39.49
C ASN A 1206 -0.04 23.06 38.10
N ILE A 1207 1.02 23.07 37.30
CA ILE A 1207 0.96 23.56 35.93
C ILE A 1207 0.14 22.55 35.11
N ARG A 1208 -0.89 23.03 34.43
CA ARG A 1208 -1.61 22.29 33.39
C ARG A 1208 -1.19 22.85 32.05
N ALA A 1209 -0.58 22.02 31.22
CA ALA A 1209 -0.21 22.41 29.87
C ALA A 1209 -1.45 22.84 29.07
N GLY A 1210 -1.25 23.58 27.99
CA GLY A 1210 -2.33 23.86 27.04
C GLY A 1210 -2.89 22.57 26.42
N SER A 1211 -4.03 22.66 25.74
CA SER A 1211 -4.63 21.51 25.02
C SER A 1211 -3.73 20.94 23.92
N ASP A 1212 -2.73 21.70 23.47
CA ASP A 1212 -1.67 21.30 22.55
C ASP A 1212 -0.51 20.56 23.25
N GLY A 1213 -0.56 20.37 24.56
CA GLY A 1213 0.48 19.74 25.34
C GLY A 1213 1.71 20.63 25.55
N SER A 1214 1.53 21.95 25.57
CA SER A 1214 2.65 22.91 25.63
C SER A 1214 2.51 23.99 26.73
N PHE A 1215 3.64 24.51 27.23
CA PHE A 1215 3.72 25.81 27.89
C PHE A 1215 5.12 26.44 27.73
N THR A 1216 5.21 27.76 27.90
CA THR A 1216 6.45 28.52 27.76
C THR A 1216 6.79 29.28 29.03
N VAL A 1217 8.08 29.29 29.42
CA VAL A 1217 8.62 30.19 30.44
C VAL A 1217 9.62 31.15 29.82
N ARG A 1218 9.29 32.44 29.87
CA ARG A 1218 10.10 33.55 29.35
C ARG A 1218 10.98 34.15 30.45
N ALA A 1219 12.27 34.28 30.21
CA ALA A 1219 13.20 35.12 30.98
C ALA A 1219 13.55 36.40 30.22
N GLN A 1220 13.51 37.55 30.88
CA GLN A 1220 13.82 38.85 30.29
C GLN A 1220 14.23 39.89 31.35
N PRO A 1221 14.82 41.05 30.97
CA PRO A 1221 15.01 42.17 31.90
C PRO A 1221 13.69 42.60 32.57
N HIS A 1222 13.72 42.85 33.88
CA HIS A 1222 12.56 43.37 34.60
C HIS A 1222 12.27 44.83 34.23
N ASP A 1223 13.31 45.67 34.21
CA ASP A 1223 13.26 47.03 33.71
C ASP A 1223 13.82 47.03 32.29
N PRO A 1224 13.00 47.31 31.26
CA PRO A 1224 13.45 47.33 29.87
C PRO A 1224 14.36 48.51 29.54
N THR A 1225 14.77 49.32 30.53
CA THR A 1225 15.84 50.32 30.39
C THR A 1225 17.16 49.88 31.02
N VAL A 1226 17.15 48.72 31.71
CA VAL A 1226 18.30 48.08 32.36
C VAL A 1226 18.50 46.69 31.76
N TYR A 1227 19.15 46.64 30.60
CA TYR A 1227 19.28 45.45 29.75
C TYR A 1227 20.27 44.39 30.26
N ARG A 1228 20.99 44.65 31.36
CA ARG A 1228 22.05 43.76 31.87
C ARG A 1228 21.44 42.78 32.86
N THR A 1229 21.03 41.60 32.41
CA THR A 1229 20.56 40.52 33.29
C THR A 1229 20.99 39.13 32.81
N TYR A 1230 20.71 38.10 33.62
CA TYR A 1230 21.01 36.70 33.33
C TYR A 1230 19.72 35.90 33.14
N ALA A 1231 19.54 35.27 31.98
CA ALA A 1231 18.28 34.63 31.61
C ALA A 1231 18.05 33.35 32.42
N TYR A 1232 18.89 32.34 32.20
CA TYR A 1232 18.84 31.04 32.88
C TYR A 1232 20.27 30.59 33.20
N GLY A 1233 20.44 29.94 34.34
CA GLY A 1233 21.58 29.06 34.61
C GLY A 1233 21.13 27.59 34.58
N MET A 1234 19.97 27.30 35.17
CA MET A 1234 19.39 25.96 35.19
C MET A 1234 17.86 26.00 35.31
N PHE A 1235 17.22 24.88 34.97
CA PHE A 1235 15.83 24.62 35.30
C PHE A 1235 15.57 23.16 35.72
N MET A 1236 14.42 22.94 36.34
CA MET A 1236 13.85 21.63 36.65
C MET A 1236 12.39 21.59 36.17
N LEU A 1237 12.00 20.45 35.62
CA LEU A 1237 10.61 20.11 35.30
C LEU A 1237 10.26 18.74 35.90
N GLN A 1238 9.15 18.65 36.62
CA GLN A 1238 8.68 17.41 37.26
C GLN A 1238 7.22 17.13 36.89
N GLU A 1239 6.94 15.89 36.51
CA GLU A 1239 5.58 15.36 36.36
C GLU A 1239 4.99 14.95 37.74
N LYS A 1240 3.69 15.19 37.94
CA LYS A 1240 2.98 14.89 39.19
C LYS A 1240 1.65 14.19 39.00
#